data_AF-A0A1C6SK73-F1
#
_entry.id   AF-A0A1C6SK73-F1
#
_cell.length_a   1.000
_cell.length_b   1.000
_cell.length_c   1.000
_cell.angle_alpha   90.00
_cell.angle_beta   90.00
_cell.angle_gamma   90.00
#
_symmetry.space_group_name_H-M   'P 1'
#
loop_
_entity.id
_entity.type
_entity.pdbx_description
1 polymer ?
#
loop_
_entity_poly.entity_id
_entity_poly.type
_entity_poly.pdbx_seq_one_letter_code
_entity_poly.pdbx_strand_id
1 'polypeptide(L)'
;MSLRSFVQRLRRSRGQVRIALAATVAGLGSLLGTAYDAIPAVLHLPALLLMGLLGGLAVLLTDPPEKNYEQIPVGAPQAPRKRSDRRSRRQRSRLDPARRWLAGWRRRRVPTLPSPDELFRGRERELRELQGLHDIQRSQRPSGVRSLLRHGPDRRARRRAAGPVVLLVHGMAGVGKSSLADELARRLARSYPHGQIVVNLGTGGAARNPAEILKDFLIALGWAESEMPDTAVGRAMIFRSLTAKKKILFILDAARNADQVWPVLPSDPAAAVIITSRRALVWPDPLVEPSYSLNPPDEDEALAIFRAVSRTGESVRPECAAEVVQLCGRLPLALRAAGERVSKDGADICQIAALLRESRSRLNWLDRPGRSLHGHLRTEYDRLLPREQRALCMLALIPSATFVPWVLGPLLELDPAEAEALVDRLAAAQLLEDLGPDVISPVARYGLHPLVKLFATEQVRQLPAYEVEEAQERLVRTYAAMAGAALAILEPDLSGNAWAEADPHSKLPALIADHPVAWVRAEYPNLLKVIESDLGRDADFSPLCWRIGAWLDGCVAEEISQEATLRAYDRAVDAAEQNGVDLGVVDVLLAKGSYLVAVERYRDAEACFGRAVERARRLAGDPATVGAARRRLAVAARKIGEGFLQAGAYTHAVERLEEAARLAEVAGEKMEQRLVGILLAEAHHVDFRAEAVRDEIVYDQLTESTRYRIRLSMSEASRRRGDWQSAAEYLDQASRCMGGDQRRTATLRYRRARLLLEECAASPAGPRPRAAKPGLAEGAVRRAAGAVVAFRQMANPIGVVRAQCLLARAVLALGHPVEADQIVRTAERDLDALLATDEMPEVLAPLVARLCRVTGEIRLAAGDRSGGRQLLVDAATAFSAQKDWAGLRGVLRLLESVTPAGPVPGANGGPAAITAPWWPAREAMPVLVAAGAGPLALAPAVTDTLAARLGSQVVQRVQDELRQDLAREEPVVFRGALGAGLDGAELAEGHGAAPVWRVPVGETCELTVLVATGWRAYAGEPGGRPDLVGVQVWREVVAAVGTPASHVDLTVLVDAPFVEVAEPELTAGCPVEDGRIWHRTSVRATTPGGHDLRISLVASGRLVQSLPIELMAEDPGEGA
;
A
#
# COMPACT_ATOMS: atom_id res chain seq x y z
N MET A 1 17.22 37.12 -59.10
CA MET A 1 17.25 35.70 -59.53
C MET A 1 16.96 34.84 -58.32
N SER A 2 15.95 33.96 -58.36
CA SER A 2 15.62 33.11 -57.21
C SER A 2 16.71 32.04 -56.99
N LEU A 3 17.04 31.74 -55.74
CA LEU A 3 18.04 30.72 -55.36
C LEU A 3 17.75 29.37 -56.05
N ARG A 4 16.45 29.04 -56.23
CA ARG A 4 15.98 27.88 -57.02
C ARG A 4 16.43 27.92 -58.48
N SER A 5 16.34 29.08 -59.15
CA SER A 5 16.73 29.22 -60.56
C SER A 5 18.26 29.11 -60.77
N PHE A 6 19.05 29.51 -59.76
CA PHE A 6 20.51 29.38 -59.76
C PHE A 6 20.96 27.93 -59.51
N VAL A 7 20.36 27.25 -58.53
CA VAL A 7 20.61 25.83 -58.21
C VAL A 7 20.21 24.90 -59.37
N GLN A 8 19.12 25.20 -60.10
CA GLN A 8 18.73 24.43 -61.28
C GLN A 8 19.72 24.58 -62.46
N ARG A 9 20.30 25.76 -62.67
CA ARG A 9 21.36 25.95 -63.68
C ARG A 9 22.64 25.22 -63.31
N LEU A 10 23.03 25.26 -62.03
CA LEU A 10 24.18 24.54 -61.49
C LEU A 10 24.02 23.01 -61.56
N ARG A 11 22.81 22.48 -61.43
CA ARG A 11 22.55 21.04 -61.57
C ARG A 11 22.77 20.51 -63.00
N ARG A 12 22.74 21.38 -64.02
CA ARG A 12 22.93 21.00 -65.44
C ARG A 12 24.38 21.09 -65.93
N SER A 13 25.32 21.64 -65.16
CA SER A 13 26.73 21.71 -65.57
C SER A 13 27.48 20.40 -65.26
N ARG A 14 28.44 20.04 -66.13
CA ARG A 14 29.20 18.77 -66.07
C ARG A 14 29.90 18.60 -64.70
N GLY A 15 29.87 17.38 -64.16
CA GLY A 15 30.21 17.04 -62.77
C GLY A 15 31.57 17.54 -62.24
N GLN A 16 32.56 17.80 -63.10
CA GLN A 16 33.86 18.34 -62.67
C GLN A 16 33.77 19.78 -62.14
N VAL A 17 32.88 20.63 -62.68
CA VAL A 17 32.70 22.02 -62.19
C VAL A 17 32.02 22.02 -60.82
N ARG A 18 31.09 21.09 -60.56
CA ARG A 18 30.38 20.98 -59.28
C ARG A 18 31.28 20.50 -58.15
N ILE A 19 32.18 19.56 -58.43
CA ILE A 19 33.16 19.06 -57.46
C ILE A 19 34.19 20.15 -57.12
N ALA A 20 34.68 20.88 -58.12
CA ALA A 20 35.58 22.01 -57.90
C ALA A 20 34.90 23.09 -57.03
N LEU A 21 33.66 23.46 -57.35
CA LEU A 21 32.91 24.46 -56.57
C LEU A 21 32.63 24.02 -55.13
N ALA A 22 32.30 22.74 -54.92
CA ALA A 22 32.08 22.18 -53.58
C ALA A 22 33.36 22.19 -52.74
N ALA A 23 34.51 21.88 -53.36
CA ALA A 23 35.81 21.96 -52.70
C ALA A 23 36.19 23.40 -52.32
N THR A 24 35.94 24.38 -53.19
CA THR A 24 36.20 25.80 -52.88
C THR A 24 35.31 26.32 -51.76
N VAL A 25 34.02 25.94 -51.74
CA VAL A 25 33.06 26.34 -50.70
C VAL A 25 33.40 25.70 -49.35
N ALA A 26 33.81 24.43 -49.34
CA ALA A 26 34.29 23.76 -48.12
C ALA A 26 35.60 24.40 -47.60
N GLY A 27 36.52 24.78 -48.50
CA GLY A 27 37.75 25.50 -48.16
C GLY A 27 37.49 26.87 -47.52
N LEU A 28 36.56 27.65 -48.05
CA LEU A 28 36.15 28.94 -47.48
C LEU A 28 35.52 28.79 -46.09
N GLY A 29 34.68 27.78 -45.88
CA GLY A 29 34.12 27.47 -44.56
C GLY A 29 35.21 27.10 -43.53
N SER A 30 36.22 26.34 -43.96
CA SER A 30 37.34 25.96 -43.09
C SER A 30 38.24 27.14 -42.75
N LEU A 31 38.48 28.06 -43.70
CA LEU A 31 39.24 29.30 -43.48
C LEU A 31 38.54 30.25 -42.50
N LEU A 32 37.22 30.41 -42.62
CA LEU A 32 36.39 31.16 -41.68
C LEU A 32 36.39 30.54 -40.28
N GLY A 33 36.38 29.20 -40.19
CA GLY A 33 36.50 28.49 -38.92
C GLY A 33 37.85 28.69 -38.24
N THR A 34 38.95 28.68 -39.00
CA THR A 34 40.30 28.92 -38.45
C THR A 34 40.54 30.38 -38.05
N ALA A 35 39.85 31.33 -38.68
CA ALA A 35 39.95 32.75 -38.36
C ALA A 35 38.90 33.21 -37.33
N TYR A 36 38.02 32.32 -36.87
CA TYR A 36 36.84 32.65 -36.07
C TYR A 36 37.20 33.37 -34.76
N ASP A 37 38.24 32.92 -34.07
CA ASP A 37 38.71 33.51 -32.81
C ASP A 37 39.34 34.91 -32.99
N ALA A 38 39.71 35.29 -34.23
CA ALA A 38 40.23 36.61 -34.56
C ALA A 38 39.13 37.60 -34.99
N ILE A 39 37.87 37.16 -35.07
CA ILE A 39 36.72 38.00 -35.45
C ILE A 39 36.16 38.70 -34.19
N PRO A 40 35.88 40.02 -34.22
CA PRO A 40 35.25 40.72 -33.10
C PRO A 40 33.91 40.09 -32.68
N ALA A 41 33.63 40.01 -31.37
CA ALA A 41 32.50 39.29 -30.79
C ALA A 41 31.12 39.63 -31.42
N VAL A 42 30.92 40.87 -31.86
CA VAL A 42 29.67 41.33 -32.52
C VAL A 42 29.39 40.61 -33.85
N LEU A 43 30.42 40.05 -34.49
CA LEU A 43 30.33 39.36 -35.78
C LEU A 43 30.36 37.82 -35.67
N HIS A 44 30.38 37.27 -34.45
CA HIS A 44 30.41 35.81 -34.22
C HIS A 44 29.15 35.11 -34.73
N LEU A 45 27.97 35.62 -34.39
CA LEU A 45 26.69 35.04 -34.82
C LEU A 45 26.50 35.10 -36.36
N PRO A 46 26.79 36.23 -37.05
CA PRO A 46 26.84 36.26 -38.52
C PRO A 46 27.84 35.27 -39.14
N ALA A 47 29.03 35.11 -38.54
CA ALA A 47 30.06 34.21 -39.04
C ALA A 47 29.65 32.73 -38.89
N LEU A 48 29.02 32.36 -37.77
CA LEU A 48 28.44 31.02 -37.57
C LEU A 48 27.34 30.71 -38.58
N LEU A 49 26.43 31.67 -38.83
CA LEU A 49 25.39 31.53 -39.84
C LEU A 49 25.97 31.36 -41.24
N LEU A 50 27.00 32.14 -41.59
CA LEU A 50 27.68 32.02 -42.88
C LEU A 50 28.40 30.66 -43.03
N MET A 51 29.06 30.17 -41.98
CA MET A 51 29.67 28.83 -41.97
C MET A 51 28.65 27.71 -42.16
N GLY A 52 27.50 27.79 -41.47
CA GLY A 52 26.41 26.84 -41.64
C GLY A 52 25.84 26.85 -43.07
N LEU A 53 25.72 28.04 -43.67
CA LEU A 53 25.21 28.22 -45.03
C LEU A 53 26.18 27.66 -46.08
N LEU A 54 27.49 27.91 -45.92
CA LEU A 54 28.54 27.33 -46.77
C LEU A 54 28.61 25.81 -46.64
N GLY A 55 28.49 25.26 -45.42
CA GLY A 55 28.44 23.83 -45.16
C GLY A 55 27.23 23.16 -45.83
N GLY A 56 26.04 23.76 -45.72
CA GLY A 56 24.83 23.28 -46.38
C GLY A 56 24.95 23.30 -47.92
N LEU A 57 25.58 24.33 -48.48
CA LEU A 57 25.82 24.45 -49.92
C LEU A 57 26.80 23.39 -50.46
N ALA A 58 27.85 23.07 -49.70
CA ALA A 58 28.80 22.02 -50.06
C ALA A 58 28.15 20.62 -50.10
N VAL A 59 27.24 20.35 -49.16
CA VAL A 59 26.46 19.09 -49.12
C VAL A 59 25.49 19.01 -50.31
N LEU A 60 24.77 20.10 -50.60
CA LEU A 60 23.85 20.18 -51.74
C LEU A 60 24.54 20.02 -53.11
N LEU A 61 25.81 20.38 -53.22
CA LEU A 61 26.61 20.24 -54.45
C LEU A 61 27.19 18.84 -54.65
N THR A 62 27.28 18.03 -53.59
CA THR A 62 27.92 16.69 -53.61
C THR A 62 26.95 15.51 -53.73
N ASP A 63 25.63 15.72 -53.61
CA ASP A 63 24.63 14.67 -53.82
C ASP A 63 24.47 14.27 -55.31
N PRO A 64 24.51 12.97 -55.66
CA PRO A 64 24.28 12.49 -57.03
C PRO A 64 22.76 12.41 -57.36
N PRO A 65 22.34 12.60 -58.63
CA PRO A 65 20.93 12.47 -58.99
C PRO A 65 20.50 11.00 -59.04
N GLU A 66 19.26 10.73 -58.61
CA GLU A 66 18.57 9.44 -58.63
C GLU A 66 18.63 8.77 -60.00
N LYS A 67 19.04 7.49 -60.05
CA LYS A 67 18.91 6.65 -61.24
C LYS A 67 17.66 5.79 -61.14
N ASN A 68 16.73 6.01 -62.07
CA ASN A 68 15.65 5.11 -62.42
C ASN A 68 16.21 3.74 -62.85
N TYR A 69 15.72 2.67 -62.23
CA TYR A 69 15.92 1.30 -62.69
C TYR A 69 14.78 0.92 -63.63
N GLU A 70 15.03 0.95 -64.94
CA GLU A 70 14.27 0.15 -65.90
C GLU A 70 14.96 -1.20 -66.12
N GLN A 71 14.12 -2.23 -66.23
CA GLN A 71 14.45 -3.64 -66.46
C GLN A 71 15.14 -3.83 -67.82
N ILE A 72 15.99 -4.86 -67.96
CA ILE A 72 16.17 -5.68 -69.19
C ILE A 72 17.05 -6.91 -68.86
N PRO A 73 16.87 -8.04 -69.58
CA PRO A 73 16.96 -9.40 -69.02
C PRO A 73 18.22 -10.19 -69.39
N VAL A 74 18.25 -11.41 -68.86
CA VAL A 74 19.29 -12.46 -68.93
C VAL A 74 19.57 -12.95 -70.35
N GLY A 75 20.85 -13.09 -70.70
CA GLY A 75 21.35 -13.85 -71.86
C GLY A 75 22.88 -13.89 -71.92
N ALA A 76 23.48 -15.08 -71.78
CA ALA A 76 24.89 -15.37 -72.10
C ALA A 76 24.99 -15.84 -73.58
N PRO A 77 26.17 -16.13 -74.20
CA PRO A 77 27.58 -15.95 -73.82
C PRO A 77 28.47 -15.32 -74.93
N GLN A 78 29.77 -15.07 -74.66
CA GLN A 78 30.95 -15.52 -75.45
C GLN A 78 32.22 -14.70 -75.12
N ALA A 79 33.33 -15.42 -74.95
CA ALA A 79 34.67 -14.88 -74.72
C ALA A 79 35.33 -14.41 -76.04
N PRO A 80 36.42 -13.62 -75.99
CA PRO A 80 37.70 -14.31 -76.21
C PRO A 80 38.83 -13.92 -75.24
N ARG A 81 39.76 -14.87 -75.17
CA ARG A 81 40.95 -14.96 -74.32
C ARG A 81 41.92 -13.79 -74.51
N LYS A 82 42.49 -13.28 -73.41
CA LYS A 82 43.94 -12.96 -73.35
C LYS A 82 44.58 -13.56 -72.09
N ARG A 83 45.62 -14.35 -72.35
CA ARG A 83 46.57 -14.93 -71.41
C ARG A 83 47.33 -13.81 -70.72
N SER A 84 47.25 -13.75 -69.39
CA SER A 84 48.38 -13.56 -68.48
C SER A 84 47.82 -13.12 -67.12
N ASP A 85 47.57 -14.07 -66.21
CA ASP A 85 48.07 -13.95 -64.84
C ASP A 85 47.76 -15.22 -64.02
N ARG A 86 48.66 -16.21 -64.09
CA ARG A 86 48.57 -17.44 -63.28
C ARG A 86 49.31 -17.33 -61.94
N ARG A 87 49.94 -16.18 -61.62
CA ARG A 87 50.67 -15.99 -60.36
C ARG A 87 49.90 -15.18 -59.29
N SER A 88 48.97 -14.31 -59.66
CA SER A 88 48.20 -13.50 -58.69
C SER A 88 47.00 -14.21 -58.02
N ARG A 89 46.59 -15.39 -58.50
CA ARG A 89 45.52 -16.19 -57.87
C ARG A 89 45.95 -17.13 -56.75
N ARG A 90 47.25 -17.39 -56.58
CA ARG A 90 47.74 -18.28 -55.49
C ARG A 90 47.99 -17.58 -54.16
N GLN A 91 48.06 -16.25 -54.11
CA GLN A 91 48.27 -15.50 -52.85
C GLN A 91 47.00 -14.96 -52.18
N ARG A 92 45.85 -14.93 -52.86
CA ARG A 92 44.55 -14.53 -52.26
C ARG A 92 43.69 -15.71 -51.74
N SER A 93 44.28 -16.89 -51.60
CA SER A 93 43.60 -18.09 -51.07
C SER A 93 44.00 -18.47 -49.63
N ARG A 94 44.71 -17.61 -48.90
CA ARG A 94 44.73 -17.69 -47.44
C ARG A 94 43.34 -17.26 -46.95
N LEU A 95 42.48 -18.26 -46.78
CA LEU A 95 41.13 -18.17 -46.25
C LEU A 95 40.99 -17.05 -45.20
N ASP A 96 40.09 -16.12 -45.47
CA ASP A 96 39.57 -15.13 -44.51
C ASP A 96 39.44 -15.80 -43.12
N PRO A 97 40.20 -15.37 -42.10
CA PRO A 97 40.15 -15.96 -40.76
C PRO A 97 38.71 -16.09 -40.24
N ALA A 98 37.82 -15.15 -40.61
CA ALA A 98 36.42 -15.18 -40.24
C ALA A 98 35.66 -16.37 -40.87
N ARG A 99 35.96 -16.71 -42.12
CA ARG A 99 35.35 -17.87 -42.80
C ARG A 99 35.84 -19.20 -42.22
N ARG A 100 37.12 -19.29 -41.84
CA ARG A 100 37.68 -20.47 -41.15
C ARG A 100 37.06 -20.67 -39.77
N TRP A 101 36.93 -19.59 -39.00
CA TRP A 101 36.28 -19.62 -37.69
C TRP A 101 34.80 -20.04 -37.79
N LEU A 102 34.05 -19.46 -38.75
CA LEU A 102 32.62 -19.76 -38.95
C LEU A 102 32.37 -21.24 -39.30
N ALA A 103 33.31 -21.89 -39.99
CA ALA A 103 33.22 -23.31 -40.32
C ALA A 103 33.43 -24.23 -39.10
N GLY A 104 34.21 -23.80 -38.10
CA GLY A 104 34.48 -24.55 -36.86
C GLY A 104 33.50 -24.25 -35.71
N TRP A 105 32.77 -23.14 -35.78
CA TRP A 105 31.92 -22.65 -34.69
C TRP A 105 30.81 -23.61 -34.26
N ARG A 106 30.23 -24.42 -35.16
CA ARG A 106 29.21 -25.42 -34.81
C ARG A 106 29.69 -26.46 -33.77
N ARG A 107 31.00 -26.58 -33.54
CA ARG A 107 31.60 -27.53 -32.60
C ARG A 107 32.06 -26.90 -31.28
N ARG A 108 32.02 -25.58 -31.13
CA ARG A 108 32.51 -24.87 -29.92
C ARG A 108 31.33 -24.39 -29.08
N ARG A 109 31.22 -24.90 -27.84
CA ARG A 109 30.29 -24.33 -26.86
C ARG A 109 30.82 -22.95 -26.44
N VAL A 110 30.12 -21.90 -26.82
CA VAL A 110 30.31 -20.53 -26.30
C VAL A 110 30.05 -20.57 -24.78
N PRO A 111 30.77 -19.80 -23.95
CA PRO A 111 30.65 -19.87 -22.49
C PRO A 111 29.20 -19.89 -22.01
N THR A 112 28.93 -20.76 -21.04
CA THR A 112 27.64 -20.82 -20.33
C THR A 112 27.62 -19.77 -19.23
N LEU A 113 26.43 -19.22 -18.94
CA LEU A 113 26.19 -18.37 -17.77
C LEU A 113 26.81 -18.99 -16.49
N PRO A 114 27.20 -18.17 -15.50
CA PRO A 114 27.60 -18.67 -14.20
C PRO A 114 26.54 -19.61 -13.62
N SER A 115 26.97 -20.55 -12.76
CA SER A 115 26.08 -21.49 -12.08
C SER A 115 24.93 -20.76 -11.38
N PRO A 116 23.72 -21.34 -11.29
CA PRO A 116 22.57 -20.70 -10.67
C PRO A 116 22.93 -20.17 -9.28
N ASP A 117 22.58 -18.92 -8.99
CA ASP A 117 22.61 -18.42 -7.63
C ASP A 117 21.43 -19.06 -6.88
N GLU A 118 21.68 -20.15 -6.16
CA GLU A 118 20.65 -20.89 -5.42
C GLU A 118 19.91 -20.01 -4.40
N LEU A 119 20.53 -18.89 -4.01
CA LEU A 119 20.02 -17.91 -3.05
C LEU A 119 19.22 -16.77 -3.70
N PHE A 120 19.09 -16.73 -5.04
CA PHE A 120 18.29 -15.69 -5.69
C PHE A 120 16.82 -15.82 -5.27
N ARG A 121 16.28 -14.79 -4.62
CA ARG A 121 14.90 -14.68 -4.13
C ARG A 121 14.40 -13.24 -4.30
N GLY A 122 13.08 -13.06 -4.26
CA GLY A 122 12.45 -11.76 -4.05
C GLY A 122 12.63 -10.73 -5.18
N ARG A 123 12.37 -11.12 -6.45
CA ARG A 123 12.33 -10.24 -7.65
C ARG A 123 11.50 -10.82 -8.81
N GLU A 124 10.49 -11.61 -8.48
CA GLU A 124 9.73 -12.33 -9.51
C GLU A 124 8.87 -11.41 -10.37
N ARG A 125 8.43 -10.29 -9.81
CA ARG A 125 7.67 -9.29 -10.55
C ARG A 125 8.53 -8.65 -11.63
N GLU A 126 9.71 -8.17 -11.28
CA GLU A 126 10.63 -7.49 -12.20
C GLU A 126 11.15 -8.46 -13.27
N LEU A 127 11.38 -9.73 -12.91
CA LEU A 127 11.71 -10.77 -13.90
C LEU A 127 10.59 -10.95 -14.91
N ARG A 128 9.32 -11.06 -14.48
CA ARG A 128 8.18 -11.17 -15.40
C ARG A 128 8.03 -9.93 -16.28
N GLU A 129 8.19 -8.74 -15.71
CA GLU A 129 8.13 -7.48 -16.47
C GLU A 129 9.24 -7.42 -17.54
N LEU A 130 10.49 -7.69 -17.16
CA LEU A 130 11.62 -7.71 -18.10
C LEU A 130 11.50 -8.81 -19.17
N GLN A 131 10.95 -9.98 -18.82
CA GLN A 131 10.62 -11.04 -19.78
C GLN A 131 9.53 -10.59 -20.76
N GLY A 132 8.48 -9.94 -20.26
CA GLY A 132 7.43 -9.36 -21.09
C GLY A 132 7.98 -8.31 -22.06
N LEU A 133 8.83 -7.41 -21.57
CA LEU A 133 9.51 -6.42 -22.40
C LEU A 133 10.38 -7.07 -23.48
N HIS A 134 11.15 -8.10 -23.12
CA HIS A 134 11.92 -8.89 -24.06
C HIS A 134 11.03 -9.50 -25.16
N ASP A 135 9.93 -10.15 -24.79
CA ASP A 135 9.06 -10.84 -25.72
C ASP A 135 8.32 -9.87 -26.66
N ILE A 136 7.86 -8.74 -26.12
CA ILE A 136 7.28 -7.63 -26.89
C ILE A 136 8.30 -7.15 -27.93
N GLN A 137 9.51 -6.75 -27.52
CA GLN A 137 10.47 -6.25 -28.50
C GLN A 137 10.88 -7.35 -29.52
N ARG A 138 10.99 -8.61 -29.10
CA ARG A 138 11.37 -9.72 -29.98
C ARG A 138 10.31 -10.00 -31.04
N SER A 139 9.02 -9.95 -30.68
CA SER A 139 7.89 -10.12 -31.62
C SER A 139 7.78 -8.99 -32.65
N GLN A 140 8.18 -7.77 -32.28
CA GLN A 140 8.21 -6.60 -33.15
C GLN A 140 9.36 -6.62 -34.17
N ARG A 141 10.31 -7.56 -34.05
CA ARG A 141 11.46 -7.66 -34.95
C ARG A 141 11.18 -8.59 -36.13
N PRO A 142 11.16 -8.08 -37.38
CA PRO A 142 10.89 -8.87 -38.57
C PRO A 142 11.87 -10.04 -38.75
N SER A 143 11.33 -11.26 -38.88
CA SER A 143 12.09 -12.42 -39.34
C SER A 143 12.31 -12.36 -40.86
N GLY A 144 13.28 -11.55 -41.29
CA GLY A 144 13.77 -11.53 -42.67
C GLY A 144 13.76 -10.17 -43.38
N VAL A 145 14.65 -10.01 -44.37
CA VAL A 145 14.87 -8.78 -45.14
C VAL A 145 13.58 -8.29 -45.85
N ARG A 146 12.65 -9.20 -46.18
CA ARG A 146 11.38 -8.88 -46.85
C ARG A 146 10.34 -8.19 -45.94
N SER A 147 10.38 -8.36 -44.62
CA SER A 147 9.41 -7.72 -43.71
C SER A 147 9.86 -6.35 -43.19
N LEU A 148 11.17 -6.03 -43.22
CA LEU A 148 11.68 -4.66 -42.98
C LEU A 148 11.17 -3.63 -44.01
N LEU A 149 10.79 -4.08 -45.20
CA LEU A 149 10.23 -3.25 -46.27
C LEU A 149 8.74 -2.92 -46.07
N ARG A 150 8.04 -3.62 -45.16
CA ARG A 150 6.60 -3.40 -44.85
C ARG A 150 6.34 -2.29 -43.84
N HIS A 151 7.32 -1.89 -43.03
CA HIS A 151 7.20 -0.71 -42.17
C HIS A 151 7.38 0.53 -43.03
N GLY A 152 6.48 1.52 -42.92
CA GLY A 152 6.40 2.71 -43.76
C GLY A 152 7.67 3.60 -43.79
N PRO A 153 7.57 4.88 -44.21
CA PRO A 153 8.73 5.73 -44.46
C PRO A 153 9.54 6.11 -43.19
N ASP A 154 9.10 5.71 -42.01
CA ASP A 154 9.80 6.00 -40.76
C ASP A 154 11.12 5.20 -40.65
N ARG A 155 12.23 5.90 -40.91
CA ARG A 155 13.59 5.37 -40.81
C ARG A 155 13.95 4.92 -39.38
N ARG A 156 13.32 5.49 -38.34
CA ARG A 156 13.59 5.12 -36.93
C ARG A 156 12.96 3.76 -36.60
N ALA A 157 11.70 3.56 -36.98
CA ALA A 157 11.01 2.27 -36.81
C ALA A 157 11.74 1.11 -37.54
N ARG A 158 12.27 1.35 -38.75
CA ARG A 158 13.06 0.36 -39.50
C ARG A 158 14.39 0.02 -38.83
N ARG A 159 15.06 0.99 -38.20
CA ARG A 159 16.31 0.76 -37.45
C ARG A 159 16.04 -0.02 -36.15
N ARG A 160 14.97 0.30 -35.41
CA ARG A 160 14.52 -0.48 -34.23
C ARG A 160 14.23 -1.94 -34.59
N ALA A 161 13.53 -2.14 -35.71
CA ALA A 161 13.19 -3.46 -36.25
C ALA A 161 14.40 -4.27 -36.75
N ALA A 162 15.51 -3.60 -37.11
CA ALA A 162 16.72 -4.23 -37.64
C ALA A 162 17.83 -4.46 -36.60
N GLY A 163 17.74 -3.90 -35.39
CA GLY A 163 18.73 -4.06 -34.32
C GLY A 163 18.38 -5.17 -33.31
N PRO A 164 19.28 -5.53 -32.39
CA PRO A 164 19.06 -6.57 -31.38
C PRO A 164 17.99 -6.19 -30.37
N VAL A 165 17.48 -7.16 -29.61
CA VAL A 165 16.74 -6.90 -28.35
C VAL A 165 17.67 -6.21 -27.38
N VAL A 166 17.27 -5.08 -26.80
CA VAL A 166 18.08 -4.37 -25.80
C VAL A 166 17.22 -4.11 -24.57
N LEU A 167 17.65 -4.63 -23.43
CA LEU A 167 17.05 -4.37 -22.12
C LEU A 167 18.07 -3.62 -21.28
N LEU A 168 17.71 -2.42 -20.83
CA LEU A 168 18.54 -1.64 -19.91
C LEU A 168 17.94 -1.70 -18.52
N VAL A 169 18.69 -2.20 -17.55
CA VAL A 169 18.34 -2.22 -16.13
C VAL A 169 19.27 -1.26 -15.39
N HIS A 170 18.73 -0.18 -14.83
CA HIS A 170 19.49 0.79 -14.03
C HIS A 170 18.96 0.88 -12.60
N GLY A 171 19.69 1.56 -11.71
CA GLY A 171 19.32 1.65 -10.28
C GLY A 171 20.54 1.84 -9.38
N MET A 172 20.31 2.12 -8.11
CA MET A 172 21.39 2.41 -7.14
C MET A 172 22.38 1.26 -6.92
N ALA A 173 23.55 1.57 -6.34
CA ALA A 173 24.54 0.55 -5.99
C ALA A 173 23.98 -0.49 -5.01
N GLY A 174 24.28 -1.78 -5.21
CA GLY A 174 23.87 -2.85 -4.29
C GLY A 174 22.41 -3.33 -4.42
N VAL A 175 21.59 -2.75 -5.32
CA VAL A 175 20.17 -3.09 -5.48
C VAL A 175 19.89 -4.45 -6.15
N GLY A 176 20.94 -5.13 -6.64
CA GLY A 176 20.85 -6.49 -7.21
C GLY A 176 20.77 -6.58 -8.74
N LYS A 177 21.09 -5.52 -9.47
CA LYS A 177 21.02 -5.48 -10.96
C LYS A 177 21.74 -6.64 -11.64
N SER A 178 22.98 -6.92 -11.25
CA SER A 178 23.80 -7.98 -11.86
C SER A 178 23.17 -9.36 -11.62
N SER A 179 22.72 -9.62 -10.38
CA SER A 179 22.00 -10.85 -10.03
C SER A 179 20.68 -11.00 -10.81
N LEU A 180 19.93 -9.91 -10.99
CA LEU A 180 18.69 -9.91 -11.78
C LEU A 180 18.96 -10.20 -13.26
N ALA A 181 20.01 -9.59 -13.83
CA ALA A 181 20.42 -9.81 -15.21
C ALA A 181 20.87 -11.26 -15.45
N ASP A 182 21.61 -11.86 -14.51
CA ASP A 182 22.04 -13.25 -14.59
C ASP A 182 20.86 -14.24 -14.52
N GLU A 183 19.90 -14.02 -13.61
CA GLU A 183 18.67 -14.82 -13.52
C GLU A 183 17.80 -14.66 -14.78
N LEU A 184 17.59 -13.44 -15.25
CA LEU A 184 16.86 -13.18 -16.49
C LEU A 184 17.51 -13.90 -17.67
N ALA A 185 18.83 -13.81 -17.80
CA ALA A 185 19.57 -14.48 -18.86
C ALA A 185 19.44 -15.99 -18.81
N ARG A 186 19.40 -16.59 -17.60
CA ARG A 186 19.15 -18.02 -17.43
C ARG A 186 17.75 -18.41 -17.92
N ARG A 187 16.72 -17.61 -17.62
CA ARG A 187 15.36 -17.87 -18.12
C ARG A 187 15.26 -17.73 -19.64
N LEU A 188 16.00 -16.78 -20.22
CA LEU A 188 16.04 -16.54 -21.67
C LEU A 188 16.99 -17.49 -22.41
N ALA A 189 17.86 -18.24 -21.72
CA ALA A 189 18.93 -19.05 -22.30
C ALA A 189 18.45 -20.00 -23.42
N ARG A 190 17.30 -20.65 -23.25
CA ARG A 190 16.71 -21.57 -24.25
C ARG A 190 16.39 -20.87 -25.58
N SER A 191 16.11 -19.57 -25.51
CA SER A 191 15.77 -18.72 -26.64
C SER A 191 17.00 -18.28 -27.45
N TYR A 192 18.20 -18.44 -26.89
CA TYR A 192 19.49 -18.04 -27.46
C TYR A 192 20.48 -19.22 -27.51
N PRO A 193 20.18 -20.27 -28.32
CA PRO A 193 20.94 -21.53 -28.33
C PRO A 193 22.37 -21.41 -28.86
N HIS A 194 22.72 -20.26 -29.45
CA HIS A 194 24.02 -20.05 -30.07
C HIS A 194 25.08 -19.52 -29.08
N GLY A 195 24.69 -19.14 -27.87
CA GLY A 195 25.62 -18.76 -26.81
C GLY A 195 25.10 -17.65 -25.90
N GLN A 196 25.70 -17.56 -24.72
CA GLN A 196 25.54 -16.44 -23.78
C GLN A 196 26.94 -15.85 -23.52
N ILE A 197 27.07 -14.53 -23.46
CA ILE A 197 28.35 -13.88 -23.22
C ILE A 197 28.14 -12.80 -22.15
N VAL A 198 28.89 -12.90 -21.05
CA VAL A 198 28.85 -11.92 -19.95
C VAL A 198 30.17 -11.17 -19.93
N VAL A 199 30.10 -9.83 -19.95
CA VAL A 199 31.27 -8.97 -19.82
C VAL A 199 30.95 -7.84 -18.84
N ASN A 200 31.88 -7.62 -17.90
CA ASN A 200 31.85 -6.48 -17.00
C ASN A 200 32.52 -5.27 -17.68
N LEU A 201 31.80 -4.14 -17.72
CA LEU A 201 32.22 -2.88 -18.35
C LEU A 201 32.94 -1.92 -17.40
N GLY A 202 33.12 -2.31 -16.13
CA GLY A 202 34.03 -1.67 -15.17
C GLY A 202 33.37 -1.26 -13.86
N THR A 203 33.74 -1.94 -12.76
CA THR A 203 33.24 -1.66 -11.40
C THR A 203 34.10 -0.69 -10.57
N GLY A 204 35.36 -0.40 -10.98
CA GLY A 204 36.25 0.59 -10.34
C GLY A 204 37.19 1.24 -11.37
N GLY A 205 37.39 2.56 -11.33
CA GLY A 205 38.26 3.28 -12.28
C GLY A 205 37.53 4.01 -13.42
N ALA A 206 38.17 4.18 -14.59
CA ALA A 206 37.61 4.83 -15.77
C ALA A 206 36.69 3.91 -16.58
N ALA A 207 35.87 4.48 -17.48
CA ALA A 207 35.07 3.70 -18.42
C ALA A 207 35.99 2.82 -19.30
N ARG A 208 35.77 1.50 -19.27
CA ARG A 208 36.49 0.53 -20.11
C ARG A 208 36.33 0.87 -21.60
N ASN A 209 37.42 0.81 -22.34
CA ASN A 209 37.47 1.17 -23.75
C ASN A 209 36.66 0.16 -24.61
N PRO A 210 35.77 0.59 -25.51
CA PRO A 210 35.03 -0.28 -26.44
C PRO A 210 35.91 -1.27 -27.23
N ALA A 211 37.14 -0.87 -27.58
CA ALA A 211 38.07 -1.71 -28.32
C ALA A 211 38.55 -2.93 -27.51
N GLU A 212 38.65 -2.80 -26.19
CA GLU A 212 39.00 -3.89 -25.27
C GLU A 212 37.80 -4.82 -25.04
N ILE A 213 36.60 -4.25 -24.90
CA ILE A 213 35.36 -5.02 -24.77
C ILE A 213 35.14 -5.89 -26.01
N LEU A 214 35.35 -5.33 -27.21
CA LEU A 214 35.30 -6.10 -28.47
C LEU A 214 36.38 -7.18 -28.54
N LYS A 215 37.58 -6.94 -28.00
CA LYS A 215 38.63 -7.95 -27.91
C LYS A 215 38.14 -9.14 -27.07
N ASP A 216 37.55 -8.88 -25.90
CA ASP A 216 36.99 -9.92 -25.03
C ASP A 216 35.87 -10.71 -25.70
N PHE A 217 34.95 -10.04 -26.41
CA PHE A 217 33.91 -10.74 -27.18
C PHE A 217 34.48 -11.65 -28.24
N LEU A 218 35.47 -11.19 -28.99
CA LEU A 218 36.12 -11.99 -30.02
C LEU A 218 36.82 -13.21 -29.41
N ILE A 219 37.53 -13.04 -28.28
CA ILE A 219 38.16 -14.14 -27.54
C ILE A 219 37.10 -15.13 -27.01
N ALA A 220 35.99 -14.65 -26.44
CA ALA A 220 34.89 -15.49 -25.93
C ALA A 220 34.18 -16.27 -27.05
N LEU A 221 34.12 -15.69 -28.24
CA LEU A 221 33.68 -16.37 -29.46
C LEU A 221 34.76 -17.37 -29.95
N GLY A 222 35.98 -17.33 -29.44
CA GLY A 222 37.06 -18.24 -29.78
C GLY A 222 37.88 -17.79 -30.99
N TRP A 223 37.90 -16.49 -31.27
CA TRP A 223 38.87 -15.85 -32.15
C TRP A 223 40.26 -15.94 -31.51
N ALA A 224 41.29 -16.25 -32.29
CA ALA A 224 42.65 -16.36 -31.78
C ALA A 224 43.19 -14.96 -31.45
N GLU A 225 43.78 -14.80 -30.26
CA GLU A 225 44.39 -13.52 -29.85
C GLU A 225 45.51 -13.09 -30.80
N SER A 226 46.27 -14.04 -31.36
CA SER A 226 47.30 -13.80 -32.37
C SER A 226 46.78 -13.26 -33.71
N GLU A 227 45.47 -13.36 -33.97
CA GLU A 227 44.82 -12.89 -35.21
C GLU A 227 43.91 -11.67 -34.93
N MET A 228 44.05 -11.04 -33.76
CA MET A 228 43.23 -9.90 -33.36
C MET A 228 43.61 -8.64 -34.17
N PRO A 229 42.66 -7.92 -34.79
CA PRO A 229 42.97 -6.65 -35.44
C PRO A 229 43.47 -5.59 -34.46
N ASP A 230 44.40 -4.75 -34.91
CA ASP A 230 44.94 -3.65 -34.09
C ASP A 230 43.95 -2.51 -33.89
N THR A 231 43.01 -2.32 -34.84
CA THR A 231 42.06 -1.21 -34.81
C THR A 231 40.72 -1.61 -34.21
N ALA A 232 40.11 -0.70 -33.44
CA ALA A 232 38.78 -0.86 -32.88
C ALA A 232 37.71 -1.12 -33.96
N VAL A 233 37.82 -0.42 -35.09
CA VAL A 233 36.93 -0.58 -36.25
C VAL A 233 37.05 -2.00 -36.84
N GLY A 234 38.28 -2.51 -36.98
CA GLY A 234 38.53 -3.88 -37.45
C GLY A 234 37.90 -4.92 -36.53
N ARG A 235 38.06 -4.77 -35.21
CA ARG A 235 37.42 -5.66 -34.21
C ARG A 235 35.90 -5.60 -34.29
N ALA A 236 35.31 -4.41 -34.42
CA ALA A 236 33.86 -4.24 -34.55
C ALA A 236 33.30 -4.90 -35.83
N MET A 237 34.00 -4.78 -36.96
CA MET A 237 33.60 -5.41 -38.22
C MET A 237 33.59 -6.94 -38.11
N ILE A 238 34.63 -7.52 -37.50
CA ILE A 238 34.69 -8.97 -37.27
C ILE A 238 33.58 -9.40 -36.32
N PHE A 239 33.43 -8.72 -35.18
CA PHE A 239 32.40 -9.02 -34.18
C PHE A 239 30.99 -9.05 -34.81
N ARG A 240 30.63 -8.02 -35.59
CA ARG A 240 29.33 -7.95 -36.29
C ARG A 240 29.18 -9.05 -37.33
N SER A 241 30.27 -9.43 -38.01
CA SER A 241 30.25 -10.52 -38.98
C SER A 241 30.07 -11.90 -38.32
N LEU A 242 30.67 -12.13 -37.16
CA LEU A 242 30.56 -13.40 -36.42
C LEU A 242 29.18 -13.57 -35.77
N THR A 243 28.58 -12.47 -35.32
CA THR A 243 27.28 -12.46 -34.63
C THR A 243 26.09 -12.38 -35.60
N ALA A 244 26.34 -12.09 -36.88
CA ALA A 244 25.30 -12.01 -37.91
C ALA A 244 24.47 -13.31 -37.99
N LYS A 245 23.14 -13.16 -37.97
CA LYS A 245 22.13 -14.23 -37.99
C LYS A 245 22.27 -15.25 -36.85
N LYS A 246 22.96 -14.90 -35.76
CA LYS A 246 23.11 -15.75 -34.58
C LYS A 246 22.22 -15.27 -33.44
N LYS A 247 21.53 -16.22 -32.82
CA LYS A 247 20.76 -16.04 -31.57
C LYS A 247 21.67 -16.11 -30.34
N ILE A 248 22.46 -15.06 -30.11
CA ILE A 248 23.38 -14.94 -28.96
C ILE A 248 22.80 -13.92 -27.97
N LEU A 249 22.90 -14.21 -26.68
CA LEU A 249 22.54 -13.29 -25.60
C LEU A 249 23.80 -12.68 -24.99
N PHE A 250 23.86 -11.35 -24.90
CA PHE A 250 24.94 -10.62 -24.27
C PHE A 250 24.46 -10.02 -22.94
N ILE A 251 25.28 -10.08 -21.89
CA ILE A 251 25.11 -9.31 -20.65
C ILE A 251 26.28 -8.34 -20.55
N LEU A 252 25.95 -7.04 -20.54
CA LEU A 252 26.87 -5.94 -20.38
C LEU A 252 26.69 -5.38 -18.97
N ASP A 253 27.45 -5.93 -18.03
CA ASP A 253 27.30 -5.62 -16.61
C ASP A 253 28.11 -4.37 -16.23
N ALA A 254 27.55 -3.50 -15.39
CA ALA A 254 28.18 -2.29 -14.89
C ALA A 254 28.57 -1.26 -15.97
N ALA A 255 27.72 -1.07 -16.98
CA ALA A 255 27.85 0.01 -17.96
C ALA A 255 27.81 1.38 -17.28
N ARG A 256 28.67 2.32 -17.70
CA ARG A 256 28.72 3.67 -17.12
C ARG A 256 28.12 4.73 -18.02
N ASN A 257 28.32 4.62 -19.33
CA ASN A 257 27.78 5.53 -20.31
C ASN A 257 27.43 4.79 -21.61
N ALA A 258 26.64 5.44 -22.46
CA ALA A 258 26.25 4.86 -23.74
C ALA A 258 27.44 4.68 -24.70
N ASP A 259 28.51 5.48 -24.58
CA ASP A 259 29.69 5.40 -25.44
C ASP A 259 30.48 4.10 -25.30
N GLN A 260 30.41 3.46 -24.12
CA GLN A 260 30.96 2.12 -23.91
C GLN A 260 30.14 1.03 -24.62
N VAL A 261 28.82 1.20 -24.61
CA VAL A 261 27.88 0.16 -25.02
C VAL A 261 27.60 0.22 -26.51
N TRP A 262 27.34 1.41 -27.04
CA TRP A 262 26.91 1.64 -28.42
C TRP A 262 27.85 1.02 -29.47
N PRO A 263 29.20 1.15 -29.38
CA PRO A 263 30.09 0.58 -30.38
C PRO A 263 30.13 -0.95 -30.37
N VAL A 264 29.76 -1.57 -29.24
CA VAL A 264 29.89 -3.01 -29.00
C VAL A 264 28.56 -3.78 -29.11
N LEU A 265 27.47 -3.10 -29.48
CA LEU A 265 26.18 -3.75 -29.75
C LEU A 265 26.24 -4.63 -31.01
N PRO A 266 25.64 -5.84 -30.98
CA PRO A 266 25.43 -6.64 -32.18
C PRO A 266 24.46 -5.93 -33.13
N SER A 267 24.49 -6.29 -34.41
CA SER A 267 23.69 -5.61 -35.45
C SER A 267 22.52 -6.43 -35.97
N ASP A 268 22.31 -7.65 -35.46
CA ASP A 268 21.28 -8.57 -35.95
C ASP A 268 20.09 -8.65 -34.98
N PRO A 269 18.84 -8.64 -35.48
CA PRO A 269 17.65 -8.72 -34.64
C PRO A 269 17.47 -10.08 -33.93
N ALA A 270 18.22 -11.11 -34.34
CA ALA A 270 18.22 -12.40 -33.67
C ALA A 270 18.99 -12.39 -32.33
N ALA A 271 19.85 -11.39 -32.08
CA ALA A 271 20.62 -11.25 -30.85
C ALA A 271 19.85 -10.45 -29.78
N ALA A 272 20.24 -10.63 -28.52
CA ALA A 272 19.75 -9.84 -27.40
C ALA A 272 20.90 -9.35 -26.52
N VAL A 273 20.68 -8.21 -25.87
CA VAL A 273 21.62 -7.55 -24.98
C VAL A 273 20.88 -7.11 -23.72
N ILE A 274 21.33 -7.58 -22.56
CA ILE A 274 20.94 -7.09 -21.24
C ILE A 274 22.06 -6.17 -20.78
N ILE A 275 21.73 -4.94 -20.42
CA ILE A 275 22.68 -3.94 -19.95
C ILE A 275 22.32 -3.63 -18.50
N THR A 276 23.28 -3.73 -17.58
CA THR A 276 23.11 -3.16 -16.25
C THR A 276 23.90 -1.87 -16.14
N SER A 277 23.31 -0.85 -15.53
CA SER A 277 24.00 0.41 -15.25
C SER A 277 23.63 0.93 -13.87
N ARG A 278 24.42 1.83 -13.31
CA ARG A 278 23.95 2.62 -12.17
C ARG A 278 22.89 3.62 -12.65
N ARG A 279 23.21 4.38 -13.69
CA ARG A 279 22.41 5.51 -14.18
C ARG A 279 21.57 5.10 -15.39
N ALA A 280 20.51 5.84 -15.67
CA ALA A 280 19.91 5.78 -16.99
C ALA A 280 20.96 6.19 -18.04
N LEU A 281 21.04 5.46 -19.15
CA LEU A 281 21.98 5.76 -20.23
C LEU A 281 21.29 6.67 -21.25
N VAL A 282 21.88 7.82 -21.53
CA VAL A 282 21.41 8.72 -22.59
C VAL A 282 21.92 8.21 -23.93
N TRP A 283 21.01 7.85 -24.83
CA TRP A 283 21.35 7.28 -26.13
C TRP A 283 21.29 8.34 -27.25
N PRO A 284 22.21 8.32 -28.22
CA PRO A 284 22.15 9.20 -29.40
C PRO A 284 20.94 8.94 -30.32
N ASP A 285 20.35 7.76 -30.26
CA ASP A 285 19.18 7.32 -31.03
C ASP A 285 18.25 6.59 -30.04
N PRO A 286 16.93 6.86 -30.00
CA PRO A 286 15.99 6.23 -29.07
C PRO A 286 15.77 4.72 -29.33
N LEU A 287 16.75 3.98 -29.86
CA LEU A 287 16.67 2.55 -30.17
C LEU A 287 16.56 1.64 -28.92
N VAL A 288 16.81 2.17 -27.73
CA VAL A 288 16.84 1.44 -26.46
C VAL A 288 15.70 1.92 -25.56
N GLU A 289 14.47 1.59 -25.95
CA GLU A 289 13.29 1.72 -25.09
C GLU A 289 12.64 0.34 -24.97
N PRO A 290 12.38 -0.14 -23.74
CA PRO A 290 12.36 0.60 -22.47
C PRO A 290 13.59 0.35 -21.57
N SER A 291 13.98 1.40 -20.83
CA SER A 291 14.83 1.28 -19.64
C SER A 291 13.98 0.88 -18.43
N TYR A 292 14.54 0.05 -17.56
CA TYR A 292 13.91 -0.44 -16.35
C TYR A 292 14.66 0.09 -15.13
N SER A 293 14.00 0.92 -14.31
CA SER A 293 14.55 1.38 -13.04
C SER A 293 14.30 0.33 -11.97
N LEU A 294 15.38 -0.25 -11.44
CA LEU A 294 15.34 -1.25 -10.39
C LEU A 294 15.45 -0.56 -9.02
N ASN A 295 14.33 -0.49 -8.31
CA ASN A 295 14.22 0.02 -6.95
C ASN A 295 14.60 -1.06 -5.92
N PRO A 296 14.88 -0.71 -4.65
CA PRO A 296 14.96 -1.70 -3.58
C PRO A 296 13.74 -2.64 -3.58
N PRO A 297 13.92 -3.94 -3.25
CA PRO A 297 12.82 -4.89 -3.17
C PRO A 297 11.79 -4.43 -2.14
N ASP A 298 10.55 -4.90 -2.26
CA ASP A 298 9.56 -4.64 -1.22
C ASP A 298 9.95 -5.35 0.10
N GLU A 299 9.23 -5.05 1.18
CA GLU A 299 9.55 -5.58 2.51
C GLU A 299 9.47 -7.13 2.56
N ASP A 300 8.48 -7.72 1.89
CA ASP A 300 8.27 -9.17 1.86
C ASP A 300 9.37 -9.86 1.03
N GLU A 301 9.74 -9.28 -0.12
CA GLU A 301 10.84 -9.73 -0.98
C GLU A 301 12.21 -9.59 -0.28
N ALA A 302 12.45 -8.47 0.38
CA ALA A 302 13.66 -8.22 1.15
C ALA A 302 13.84 -9.23 2.28
N LEU A 303 12.74 -9.55 2.98
CA LEU A 303 12.75 -10.56 4.04
C LEU A 303 13.02 -11.96 3.47
N ALA A 304 12.47 -12.29 2.29
CA ALA A 304 12.77 -13.54 1.60
C ALA A 304 14.25 -13.64 1.19
N ILE A 305 14.86 -12.55 0.72
CA ILE A 305 16.31 -12.48 0.42
C ILE A 305 17.12 -12.70 1.69
N PHE A 306 16.82 -11.97 2.78
CA PHE A 306 17.53 -12.11 4.04
C PHE A 306 17.47 -13.55 4.55
N ARG A 307 16.27 -14.14 4.61
CA ARG A 307 16.06 -15.52 5.10
C ARG A 307 16.76 -16.58 4.26
N ALA A 308 16.80 -16.41 2.93
CA ALA A 308 17.54 -17.31 2.06
C ALA A 308 19.04 -17.30 2.39
N VAL A 309 19.62 -16.12 2.63
CA VAL A 309 21.05 -15.99 2.95
C VAL A 309 21.37 -16.41 4.40
N SER A 310 20.51 -16.05 5.35
CA SER A 310 20.66 -16.43 6.76
C SER A 310 20.35 -17.91 7.03
N ARG A 311 19.67 -18.59 6.10
CA ARG A 311 19.20 -19.98 6.21
C ARG A 311 18.24 -20.17 7.39
N THR A 312 17.38 -19.19 7.63
CA THR A 312 16.41 -19.19 8.75
C THR A 312 14.98 -19.30 8.26
N GLY A 313 14.14 -19.99 9.03
CA GLY A 313 12.71 -20.15 8.72
C GLY A 313 11.87 -18.91 9.00
N GLU A 314 10.58 -18.97 8.67
CA GLU A 314 9.62 -17.87 8.87
C GLU A 314 9.45 -17.50 10.35
N SER A 315 9.42 -18.50 11.22
CA SER A 315 9.16 -18.38 12.66
C SER A 315 10.37 -17.98 13.50
N VAL A 316 11.58 -17.99 12.94
CA VAL A 316 12.82 -17.71 13.70
C VAL A 316 13.01 -16.21 13.86
N ARG A 317 12.77 -15.69 15.07
CA ARG A 317 12.93 -14.26 15.44
C ARG A 317 12.39 -13.29 14.37
N PRO A 318 11.12 -13.44 13.94
CA PRO A 318 10.57 -12.70 12.80
C PRO A 318 10.62 -11.17 12.99
N GLU A 319 10.41 -10.67 14.20
CA GLU A 319 10.53 -9.26 14.56
C GLU A 319 11.96 -8.73 14.41
N CYS A 320 12.97 -9.52 14.78
CA CYS A 320 14.37 -9.15 14.59
C CYS A 320 14.76 -9.21 13.11
N ALA A 321 14.27 -10.19 12.35
CA ALA A 321 14.51 -10.28 10.91
C ALA A 321 13.89 -9.09 10.15
N ALA A 322 12.65 -8.71 10.49
CA ALA A 322 12.01 -7.52 9.94
C ALA A 322 12.80 -6.23 10.25
N GLU A 323 13.32 -6.12 11.48
CA GLU A 323 14.13 -4.98 11.89
C GLU A 323 15.48 -4.90 11.14
N VAL A 324 16.17 -6.03 10.96
CA VAL A 324 17.39 -6.09 10.14
C VAL A 324 17.10 -5.65 8.71
N VAL A 325 16.00 -6.13 8.12
CA VAL A 325 15.58 -5.76 6.77
C VAL A 325 15.38 -4.24 6.64
N GLN A 326 14.71 -3.63 7.61
CA GLN A 326 14.49 -2.18 7.64
C GLN A 326 15.81 -1.41 7.81
N LEU A 327 16.66 -1.82 8.75
CA LEU A 327 17.95 -1.15 9.02
C LEU A 327 18.93 -1.27 7.83
N CYS A 328 18.82 -2.32 7.03
CA CYS A 328 19.54 -2.48 5.77
C CYS A 328 18.96 -1.66 4.61
N GLY A 329 17.89 -0.87 4.83
CA GLY A 329 17.20 -0.14 3.76
C GLY A 329 16.62 -1.04 2.67
N ARG A 330 16.39 -2.32 2.97
CA ARG A 330 16.01 -3.37 1.99
C ARG A 330 17.04 -3.62 0.88
N LEU A 331 18.25 -3.08 0.97
CA LEU A 331 19.25 -3.23 -0.09
C LEU A 331 19.81 -4.65 -0.12
N PRO A 332 19.67 -5.44 -1.21
CA PRO A 332 20.12 -6.83 -1.28
C PRO A 332 21.59 -7.05 -0.90
N LEU A 333 22.47 -6.11 -1.22
CA LEU A 333 23.88 -6.16 -0.80
C LEU A 333 24.03 -6.14 0.73
N ALA A 334 23.30 -5.24 1.41
CA ALA A 334 23.32 -5.11 2.86
C ALA A 334 22.63 -6.32 3.53
N LEU A 335 21.48 -6.75 2.99
CA LEU A 335 20.77 -7.94 3.48
C LEU A 335 21.63 -9.19 3.40
N ARG A 336 22.40 -9.35 2.32
CA ARG A 336 23.34 -10.45 2.17
C ARG A 336 24.47 -10.36 3.21
N ALA A 337 25.02 -9.18 3.46
CA ALA A 337 26.05 -9.00 4.48
C ALA A 337 25.54 -9.38 5.88
N ALA A 338 24.34 -8.93 6.25
CA ALA A 338 23.70 -9.28 7.50
C ALA A 338 23.36 -10.78 7.59
N GLY A 339 22.76 -11.36 6.54
CA GLY A 339 22.40 -12.77 6.49
C GLY A 339 23.62 -13.71 6.54
N GLU A 340 24.73 -13.34 5.89
CA GLU A 340 25.98 -14.12 5.96
C GLU A 340 26.57 -14.16 7.38
N ARG A 341 26.32 -13.15 8.23
CA ARG A 341 26.74 -13.19 9.64
C ARG A 341 25.93 -14.20 10.45
N VAL A 342 24.66 -14.35 10.14
CA VAL A 342 23.83 -15.40 10.76
C VAL A 342 24.31 -16.77 10.29
N SER A 343 24.42 -16.98 8.98
CA SER A 343 24.64 -18.33 8.44
C SER A 343 26.09 -18.81 8.47
N LYS A 344 27.08 -17.92 8.44
CA LYS A 344 28.52 -18.29 8.43
C LYS A 344 29.20 -18.01 9.77
N ASP A 345 28.85 -16.89 10.40
CA ASP A 345 29.51 -16.47 11.64
C ASP A 345 28.72 -16.92 12.89
N GLY A 346 27.51 -17.49 12.72
CA GLY A 346 26.68 -18.04 13.80
C GLY A 346 26.02 -16.99 14.69
N ALA A 347 25.96 -15.72 14.25
CA ALA A 347 25.44 -14.63 15.05
C ALA A 347 23.91 -14.68 15.18
N ASP A 348 23.40 -14.30 16.36
CA ASP A 348 21.96 -14.21 16.62
C ASP A 348 21.34 -13.01 15.89
N ILE A 349 20.14 -13.19 15.32
CA ILE A 349 19.45 -12.16 14.51
C ILE A 349 19.14 -10.92 15.34
N CYS A 350 18.74 -11.08 16.61
CA CYS A 350 18.38 -9.96 17.47
C CYS A 350 19.62 -9.18 17.92
N GLN A 351 20.75 -9.86 18.14
CA GLN A 351 22.04 -9.20 18.35
C GLN A 351 22.48 -8.39 17.13
N ILE A 352 22.31 -8.93 15.92
CA ILE A 352 22.57 -8.19 14.67
C ILE A 352 21.67 -6.96 14.58
N ALA A 353 20.37 -7.09 14.83
CA ALA A 353 19.46 -5.95 14.83
C ALA A 353 19.93 -4.87 15.82
N ALA A 354 20.30 -5.27 17.05
CA ALA A 354 20.80 -4.34 18.07
C ALA A 354 22.08 -3.60 17.63
N LEU A 355 23.04 -4.30 17.02
CA LEU A 355 24.27 -3.68 16.49
C LEU A 355 23.95 -2.74 15.33
N LEU A 356 23.06 -3.13 14.43
CA LEU A 356 22.66 -2.31 13.30
C LEU A 356 21.90 -1.05 13.71
N ARG A 357 21.24 -1.01 14.88
CA ARG A 357 20.58 0.24 15.35
C ARG A 357 21.58 1.38 15.49
N GLU A 358 22.84 1.10 15.83
CA GLU A 358 23.87 2.13 15.96
C GLU A 358 24.27 2.72 14.61
N SER A 359 23.72 3.89 14.28
CA SER A 359 23.93 4.57 13.00
C SER A 359 25.40 4.85 12.67
N ARG A 360 26.26 5.07 13.68
CA ARG A 360 27.68 5.44 13.48
C ARG A 360 28.54 4.29 12.97
N SER A 361 28.21 3.06 13.34
CA SER A 361 28.99 1.87 12.99
C SER A 361 28.29 1.01 11.92
N ARG A 362 27.01 1.29 11.63
CA ARG A 362 26.16 0.50 10.71
C ARG A 362 26.80 0.23 9.35
N LEU A 363 27.32 1.24 8.65
CA LEU A 363 27.91 1.06 7.32
C LEU A 363 29.16 0.18 7.37
N ASN A 364 30.06 0.44 8.31
CA ASN A 364 31.26 -0.37 8.54
C ASN A 364 30.90 -1.81 8.91
N TRP A 365 29.84 -1.98 9.69
CA TRP A 365 29.34 -3.30 10.04
C TRP A 365 28.77 -4.02 8.81
N LEU A 366 28.07 -3.35 7.90
CA LEU A 366 27.53 -3.99 6.69
C LEU A 366 28.59 -4.30 5.62
N ASP A 367 29.83 -3.85 5.81
CA ASP A 367 30.91 -4.11 4.86
C ASP A 367 31.48 -5.53 4.96
N ARG A 368 31.76 -6.11 3.79
CA ARG A 368 32.42 -7.41 3.64
C ARG A 368 33.55 -7.32 2.60
N PRO A 369 34.66 -8.09 2.75
CA PRO A 369 35.72 -8.14 1.76
C PRO A 369 35.18 -8.45 0.36
N GLY A 370 35.56 -7.63 -0.63
CA GLY A 370 35.09 -7.74 -2.02
C GLY A 370 33.65 -7.27 -2.27
N ARG A 371 32.93 -6.81 -1.24
CA ARG A 371 31.53 -6.32 -1.29
C ARG A 371 31.31 -5.17 -0.30
N SER A 372 32.16 -4.15 -0.33
CA SER A 372 32.05 -2.97 0.54
C SER A 372 30.99 -2.01 0.01
N LEU A 373 29.90 -1.82 0.76
CA LEU A 373 28.89 -0.81 0.48
C LEU A 373 29.46 0.58 0.74
N HIS A 374 30.17 0.76 1.86
CA HIS A 374 30.78 2.04 2.22
C HIS A 374 31.76 2.50 1.14
N GLY A 375 32.67 1.63 0.70
CA GLY A 375 33.60 1.91 -0.38
C GLY A 375 32.93 2.20 -1.73
N HIS A 376 31.79 1.55 -2.03
CA HIS A 376 31.01 1.88 -3.21
C HIS A 376 30.37 3.28 -3.14
N LEU A 377 29.82 3.66 -1.99
CA LEU A 377 29.26 5.00 -1.77
C LEU A 377 30.36 6.05 -1.83
N ARG A 378 31.51 5.80 -1.18
CA ARG A 378 32.68 6.68 -1.23
C ARG A 378 33.17 6.90 -2.65
N THR A 379 33.26 5.84 -3.45
CA THR A 379 33.67 5.94 -4.85
C THR A 379 32.71 6.79 -5.71
N GLU A 380 31.40 6.76 -5.44
CA GLU A 380 30.45 7.62 -6.16
C GLU A 380 30.50 9.06 -5.66
N TYR A 381 30.67 9.25 -4.36
CA TYR A 381 30.88 10.56 -3.75
C TYR A 381 32.11 11.26 -4.32
N ASP A 382 33.25 10.57 -4.37
CA ASP A 382 34.52 11.13 -4.86
C ASP A 382 34.48 11.51 -6.36
N ARG A 383 33.46 11.04 -7.11
CA ARG A 383 33.25 11.41 -8.53
C ARG A 383 32.35 12.64 -8.72
N LEU A 384 31.59 13.00 -7.70
CA LEU A 384 30.78 14.21 -7.75
C LEU A 384 31.68 15.44 -7.83
N LEU A 385 31.20 16.48 -8.50
CA LEU A 385 31.85 17.79 -8.44
C LEU A 385 31.78 18.35 -7.01
N PRO A 386 32.70 19.24 -6.60
CA PRO A 386 32.70 19.78 -5.23
C PRO A 386 31.35 20.38 -4.78
N ARG A 387 30.63 21.04 -5.70
CA ARG A 387 29.28 21.58 -5.42
C ARG A 387 28.23 20.49 -5.19
N GLU A 388 28.30 19.39 -5.94
CA GLU A 388 27.39 18.25 -5.80
C GLU A 388 27.68 17.46 -4.50
N GLN A 389 28.96 17.30 -4.15
CA GLN A 389 29.37 16.73 -2.86
C GLN A 389 28.81 17.54 -1.70
N ARG A 390 28.95 18.87 -1.76
CA ARG A 390 28.40 19.78 -0.74
C ARG A 390 26.88 19.70 -0.68
N ALA A 391 26.19 19.67 -1.83
CA ALA A 391 24.74 19.50 -1.89
C ALA A 391 24.27 18.20 -1.23
N LEU A 392 24.94 17.07 -1.52
CA LEU A 392 24.62 15.79 -0.87
C LEU A 392 24.79 15.84 0.65
N CYS A 393 25.86 16.48 1.14
CA CYS A 393 26.06 16.70 2.58
C CYS A 393 24.92 17.54 3.18
N MET A 394 24.59 18.66 2.57
CA MET A 394 23.55 19.56 3.09
C MET A 394 22.15 18.93 3.08
N LEU A 395 21.83 18.10 2.09
CA LEU A 395 20.57 17.35 2.06
C LEU A 395 20.43 16.37 3.23
N ALA A 396 21.55 15.87 3.78
CA ALA A 396 21.51 15.01 4.95
C ALA A 396 21.15 15.75 6.26
N LEU A 397 21.13 17.10 6.23
CA LEU A 397 20.66 17.92 7.34
C LEU A 397 19.14 17.96 7.43
N ILE A 398 18.43 17.59 6.37
CA ILE A 398 16.96 17.58 6.33
C ILE A 398 16.47 16.41 7.20
N PRO A 399 15.70 16.68 8.27
CA PRO A 399 15.14 15.63 9.10
C PRO A 399 14.21 14.68 8.34
N SER A 400 13.37 15.22 7.44
CA SER A 400 12.39 14.44 6.66
C SER A 400 13.03 13.40 5.74
N ALA A 401 12.34 12.26 5.57
CA ALA A 401 12.78 11.18 4.68
C ALA A 401 12.72 11.58 3.19
N THR A 402 11.85 12.53 2.85
CA THR A 402 11.68 13.05 1.49
C THR A 402 11.67 14.57 1.53
N PHE A 403 12.06 15.19 0.42
CA PHE A 403 12.10 16.64 0.27
C PHE A 403 11.78 17.04 -1.17
N VAL A 404 11.56 18.34 -1.37
CA VAL A 404 11.34 18.97 -2.68
C VAL A 404 12.54 19.85 -3.03
N PRO A 405 12.89 20.06 -4.31
CA PRO A 405 14.17 20.65 -4.71
C PRO A 405 14.51 22.01 -4.10
N TRP A 406 13.50 22.85 -3.81
CA TRP A 406 13.70 24.20 -3.29
C TRP A 406 14.51 24.25 -1.99
N VAL A 407 14.54 23.16 -1.20
CA VAL A 407 15.30 23.08 0.06
C VAL A 407 16.80 23.31 -0.13
N LEU A 408 17.35 23.04 -1.32
CA LEU A 408 18.75 23.34 -1.62
C LEU A 408 19.04 24.85 -1.71
N GLY A 409 18.03 25.65 -2.07
CA GLY A 409 18.13 27.11 -2.13
C GLY A 409 18.67 27.71 -0.83
N PRO A 410 17.98 27.55 0.32
CA PRO A 410 18.49 28.07 1.60
C PRO A 410 19.71 27.30 2.13
N LEU A 411 19.85 26.02 1.82
CA LEU A 411 21.00 25.22 2.30
C LEU A 411 22.33 25.65 1.67
N LEU A 412 22.32 26.07 0.40
CA LEU A 412 23.51 26.41 -0.38
C LEU A 412 23.51 27.84 -0.96
N GLU A 413 22.50 28.65 -0.65
CA GLU A 413 22.30 30.00 -1.17
C GLU A 413 22.20 30.03 -2.70
N LEU A 414 21.30 29.19 -3.24
CA LEU A 414 21.10 29.00 -4.68
C LEU A 414 19.75 29.56 -5.13
N ASP A 415 19.69 29.96 -6.41
CA ASP A 415 18.40 30.18 -7.06
C ASP A 415 17.63 28.85 -7.30
N PRO A 416 16.30 28.90 -7.49
CA PRO A 416 15.50 27.70 -7.68
C PRO A 416 15.93 26.79 -8.83
N ALA A 417 16.39 27.37 -9.96
CA ALA A 417 16.78 26.58 -11.13
C ALA A 417 18.12 25.86 -10.91
N GLU A 418 19.06 26.49 -10.21
CA GLU A 418 20.31 25.85 -9.80
C GLU A 418 20.08 24.72 -8.78
N ALA A 419 19.16 24.93 -7.84
CA ALA A 419 18.73 23.91 -6.88
C ALA A 419 18.13 22.69 -7.58
N GLU A 420 17.18 22.88 -8.50
CA GLU A 420 16.61 21.81 -9.33
C GLU A 420 17.69 21.07 -10.13
N ALA A 421 18.57 21.80 -10.81
CA ALA A 421 19.64 21.19 -11.60
C ALA A 421 20.63 20.37 -10.75
N LEU A 422 20.89 20.75 -9.49
CA LEU A 422 21.70 19.94 -8.58
C LEU A 422 20.99 18.68 -8.12
N VAL A 423 19.70 18.76 -7.79
CA VAL A 423 18.90 17.59 -7.45
C VAL A 423 18.86 16.61 -8.62
N ASP A 424 18.62 17.10 -9.84
CA ASP A 424 18.62 16.29 -11.06
C ASP A 424 19.97 15.60 -11.29
N ARG A 425 21.09 16.30 -11.06
CA ARG A 425 22.44 15.71 -11.18
C ARG A 425 22.68 14.62 -10.13
N LEU A 426 22.24 14.82 -8.89
CA LEU A 426 22.36 13.83 -7.81
C LEU A 426 21.43 12.62 -8.01
N ALA A 427 20.21 12.83 -8.52
CA ALA A 427 19.27 11.77 -8.91
C ALA A 427 19.80 10.98 -10.11
N ALA A 428 20.34 11.67 -11.12
CA ALA A 428 21.07 11.04 -12.23
C ALA A 428 22.27 10.24 -11.72
N ALA A 429 22.93 10.68 -10.64
CA ALA A 429 23.99 9.94 -9.96
C ALA A 429 23.51 8.73 -9.13
N GLN A 430 22.19 8.56 -8.95
CA GLN A 430 21.56 7.55 -8.10
C GLN A 430 21.97 7.63 -6.63
N LEU A 431 22.27 8.85 -6.19
CA LEU A 431 22.47 9.19 -4.77
C LEU A 431 21.17 9.76 -4.17
N LEU A 432 20.23 10.19 -5.03
CA LEU A 432 18.86 10.49 -4.67
C LEU A 432 17.90 9.53 -5.39
N GLU A 433 16.81 9.20 -4.72
CA GLU A 433 15.66 8.49 -5.27
C GLU A 433 14.65 9.53 -5.76
N ASP A 434 14.24 9.44 -7.02
CA ASP A 434 13.10 10.19 -7.55
C ASP A 434 11.83 9.41 -7.19
N LEU A 435 11.00 10.00 -6.32
CA LEU A 435 9.76 9.40 -5.83
C LEU A 435 8.56 9.86 -6.67
N GLY A 436 8.78 10.73 -7.67
CA GLY A 436 7.74 11.35 -8.45
C GLY A 436 6.92 12.37 -7.65
N PRO A 437 5.86 12.92 -8.26
CA PRO A 437 4.92 13.77 -7.55
C PRO A 437 4.20 12.97 -6.47
N ASP A 438 4.02 13.59 -5.31
CA ASP A 438 3.22 13.00 -4.24
C ASP A 438 1.73 12.98 -4.64
N VAL A 439 0.96 12.05 -4.06
CA VAL A 439 -0.51 11.98 -4.22
C VAL A 439 -1.18 13.29 -3.84
N ILE A 440 -0.50 14.12 -3.05
CA ILE A 440 -1.03 15.35 -2.46
C ILE A 440 -0.35 16.64 -2.94
N SER A 441 0.74 16.54 -3.70
CA SER A 441 1.41 17.70 -4.31
C SER A 441 1.89 17.35 -5.71
N PRO A 442 1.56 18.15 -6.74
CA PRO A 442 2.08 17.94 -8.10
C PRO A 442 3.61 18.12 -8.20
N VAL A 443 4.30 18.50 -7.12
CA VAL A 443 5.75 18.69 -7.08
C VAL A 443 6.46 17.37 -6.87
N ALA A 444 7.46 17.08 -7.71
CA ALA A 444 8.29 15.89 -7.57
C ALA A 444 9.07 15.89 -6.25
N ARG A 445 8.99 14.79 -5.51
CA ARG A 445 9.73 14.58 -4.27
C ARG A 445 10.93 13.67 -4.50
N TYR A 446 11.98 13.94 -3.74
CA TYR A 446 13.22 13.19 -3.74
C TYR A 446 13.49 12.64 -2.35
N GLY A 447 14.18 11.50 -2.29
CA GLY A 447 14.58 10.87 -1.04
C GLY A 447 16.06 10.50 -1.05
N LEU A 448 16.66 10.47 0.13
CA LEU A 448 17.94 9.79 0.35
C LEU A 448 17.63 8.37 0.82
N HIS A 449 18.14 7.36 0.11
CA HIS A 449 18.11 5.99 0.64
C HIS A 449 18.73 5.98 2.06
N PRO A 450 18.20 5.25 3.05
CA PRO A 450 18.66 5.34 4.44
C PRO A 450 20.17 5.14 4.61
N LEU A 451 20.77 4.20 3.87
CA LEU A 451 22.22 3.97 3.91
C LEU A 451 23.04 5.06 3.20
N VAL A 452 22.46 5.78 2.23
CA VAL A 452 23.08 6.96 1.61
C VAL A 452 23.00 8.16 2.55
N LYS A 453 21.85 8.36 3.23
CA LYS A 453 21.68 9.38 4.28
C LYS A 453 22.75 9.20 5.36
N LEU A 454 22.96 7.97 5.86
CA LEU A 454 24.04 7.67 6.81
C LEU A 454 25.43 8.06 6.31
N PHE A 455 25.77 7.70 5.07
CA PHE A 455 27.05 8.05 4.47
C PHE A 455 27.21 9.58 4.34
N ALA A 456 26.16 10.27 3.90
CA ALA A 456 26.17 11.73 3.78
C ALA A 456 26.29 12.40 5.16
N THR A 457 25.64 11.88 6.20
CA THR A 457 25.82 12.33 7.59
C THR A 457 27.24 12.11 8.10
N GLU A 458 27.94 11.05 7.70
CA GLU A 458 29.38 10.90 7.99
C GLU A 458 30.22 11.99 7.32
N GLN A 459 29.87 12.40 6.10
CA GLN A 459 30.57 13.48 5.39
C GLN A 459 30.28 14.86 6.00
N VAL A 460 29.05 15.11 6.47
CA VAL A 460 28.69 16.36 7.19
C VAL A 460 29.62 16.61 8.38
N ARG A 461 30.04 15.56 9.11
CA ARG A 461 30.96 15.69 10.25
C ARG A 461 32.37 16.17 9.87
N GLN A 462 32.71 16.15 8.59
CA GLN A 462 33.99 16.66 8.07
C GLN A 462 33.89 18.14 7.69
N LEU A 463 32.68 18.71 7.66
CA LEU A 463 32.47 20.13 7.40
C LEU A 463 32.66 20.95 8.70
N PRO A 464 33.02 22.24 8.58
CA PRO A 464 33.06 23.14 9.74
C PRO A 464 31.67 23.26 10.39
N ALA A 465 31.63 23.26 11.73
CA ALA A 465 30.36 23.31 12.47
C ALA A 465 29.53 24.57 12.17
N TYR A 466 30.17 25.74 12.06
CA TYR A 466 29.49 27.01 11.76
C TYR A 466 28.74 26.97 10.42
N GLU A 467 29.31 26.30 9.41
CA GLU A 467 28.69 26.19 8.09
C GLU A 467 27.40 25.36 8.13
N VAL A 468 27.40 24.30 8.93
CA VAL A 468 26.24 23.43 9.13
C VAL A 468 25.15 24.17 9.91
N GLU A 469 25.52 24.88 10.97
CA GLU A 469 24.60 25.67 11.80
C GLU A 469 23.92 26.78 10.98
N GLU A 470 24.69 27.56 10.21
CA GLU A 470 24.14 28.61 9.32
C GLU A 470 23.19 28.03 8.25
N ALA A 471 23.53 26.90 7.64
CA ALA A 471 22.67 26.25 6.65
C ALA A 471 21.35 25.76 7.25
N GLN A 472 21.39 25.20 8.46
CA GLN A 472 20.18 24.80 9.19
C GLN A 472 19.32 26.00 9.58
N GLU A 473 19.94 27.10 10.03
CA GLU A 473 19.23 28.33 10.37
C GLU A 473 18.51 28.92 9.15
N ARG A 474 19.20 29.03 8.00
CA ARG A 474 18.59 29.48 6.75
C ARG A 474 17.42 28.58 6.33
N LEU A 475 17.59 27.26 6.38
CA LEU A 475 16.53 26.30 6.03
C LEU A 475 15.31 26.48 6.94
N VAL A 476 15.53 26.60 8.25
CA VAL A 476 14.46 26.82 9.23
C VAL A 476 13.73 28.14 8.97
N ARG A 477 14.45 29.24 8.73
CA ARG A 477 13.87 30.54 8.37
C ARG A 477 13.02 30.46 7.10
N THR A 478 13.46 29.73 6.08
CA THR A 478 12.67 29.54 4.86
C THR A 478 11.41 28.69 5.10
N TYR A 479 11.48 27.61 5.89
CA TYR A 479 10.26 26.86 6.26
C TYR A 479 9.26 27.72 7.04
N ALA A 480 9.75 28.57 7.95
CA ALA A 480 8.94 29.57 8.64
C ALA A 480 8.25 30.54 7.66
N ALA A 481 9.00 31.12 6.71
CA ALA A 481 8.45 32.00 5.68
C ALA A 481 7.36 31.31 4.84
N MET A 482 7.60 30.06 4.44
CA MET A 482 6.66 29.26 3.66
C MET A 482 5.38 28.95 4.44
N ALA A 483 5.50 28.58 5.71
CA ALA A 483 4.35 28.35 6.59
C ALA A 483 3.57 29.65 6.84
N GLY A 484 4.26 30.77 7.07
CA GLY A 484 3.67 32.09 7.25
C GLY A 484 2.90 32.58 6.02
N ALA A 485 3.48 32.41 4.83
CA ALA A 485 2.84 32.78 3.57
C ALA A 485 1.59 31.93 3.28
N ALA A 486 1.66 30.61 3.53
CA ALA A 486 0.49 29.75 3.39
C ALA A 486 -0.60 30.10 4.41
N LEU A 487 -0.20 30.44 5.64
CA LEU A 487 -1.12 30.87 6.69
C LEU A 487 -1.81 32.19 6.34
N ALA A 488 -1.11 33.17 5.77
CA ALA A 488 -1.70 34.43 5.35
C ALA A 488 -2.79 34.24 4.26
N ILE A 489 -2.69 33.18 3.44
CA ILE A 489 -3.74 32.83 2.47
C ILE A 489 -4.96 32.21 3.17
N LEU A 490 -4.73 31.36 4.18
CA LEU A 490 -5.80 30.70 4.96
C LEU A 490 -6.50 31.65 5.94
N GLU A 491 -5.75 32.58 6.52
CA GLU A 491 -6.18 33.56 7.52
C GLU A 491 -5.73 34.98 7.06
N PRO A 492 -6.51 35.65 6.18
CA PRO A 492 -6.12 36.93 5.57
C PRO A 492 -5.76 38.04 6.56
N ASP A 493 -6.33 38.01 7.76
CA ASP A 493 -6.05 38.96 8.86
C ASP A 493 -4.57 38.94 9.31
N LEU A 494 -3.81 37.90 8.93
CA LEU A 494 -2.41 37.72 9.28
C LEU A 494 -1.43 38.19 8.20
N SER A 495 -1.92 38.71 7.07
CA SER A 495 -1.11 39.09 5.89
C SER A 495 -0.07 40.19 6.15
N GLY A 496 -0.15 40.90 7.29
CA GLY A 496 0.78 41.98 7.67
C GLY A 496 1.97 41.53 8.54
N ASN A 497 2.03 40.26 8.94
CA ASN A 497 3.12 39.77 9.77
C ASN A 497 4.32 39.37 8.91
N ALA A 498 5.45 40.06 9.10
CA ALA A 498 6.67 39.85 8.32
C ALA A 498 7.48 38.63 8.81
N TRP A 499 6.94 37.41 8.68
CA TRP A 499 7.57 36.16 9.12
C TRP A 499 8.68 35.65 8.17
N ALA A 500 9.44 36.58 7.58
CA ALA A 500 10.38 36.48 6.46
C ALA A 500 9.70 36.46 5.07
N GLU A 501 10.31 37.18 4.12
CA GLU A 501 9.82 37.33 2.76
C GLU A 501 9.97 36.01 2.00
N ALA A 502 8.86 35.29 1.80
CA ALA A 502 8.81 34.24 0.80
C ALA A 502 8.99 34.86 -0.60
N ASP A 503 9.64 34.14 -1.52
CA ASP A 503 9.76 34.57 -2.91
C ASP A 503 8.35 34.90 -3.48
N PRO A 504 8.07 36.16 -3.86
CA PRO A 504 6.76 36.58 -4.37
C PRO A 504 6.33 35.83 -5.63
N HIS A 505 7.27 35.21 -6.35
CA HIS A 505 7.00 34.43 -7.56
C HIS A 505 6.76 32.94 -7.29
N SER A 506 6.96 32.49 -6.05
CA SER A 506 6.72 31.09 -5.67
C SER A 506 5.23 30.77 -5.65
N LYS A 507 4.84 29.71 -6.34
CA LYS A 507 3.47 29.15 -6.28
C LYS A 507 3.26 28.21 -5.09
N LEU A 508 4.33 27.88 -4.37
CA LEU A 508 4.29 26.91 -3.29
C LEU A 508 3.37 27.33 -2.12
N PRO A 509 3.33 28.60 -1.66
CA PRO A 509 2.44 28.98 -0.57
C PRO A 509 0.95 28.73 -0.89
N ALA A 510 0.52 29.05 -2.12
CA ALA A 510 -0.85 28.78 -2.57
C ALA A 510 -1.15 27.27 -2.60
N LEU A 511 -0.21 26.46 -3.11
CA LEU A 511 -0.35 25.01 -3.12
C LEU A 511 -0.40 24.40 -1.71
N ILE A 512 0.37 24.95 -0.77
CA ILE A 512 0.32 24.55 0.64
C ILE A 512 -1.05 24.93 1.24
N ALA A 513 -1.55 26.13 0.96
CA ALA A 513 -2.84 26.60 1.45
C ALA A 513 -4.03 25.78 0.89
N ASP A 514 -3.93 25.25 -0.33
CA ASP A 514 -4.94 24.34 -0.89
C ASP A 514 -4.99 23.00 -0.12
N HIS A 515 -3.86 22.52 0.40
CA HIS A 515 -3.71 21.20 1.04
C HIS A 515 -2.84 21.22 2.32
N PRO A 516 -3.20 22.01 3.36
CA PRO A 516 -2.29 22.28 4.49
C PRO A 516 -1.99 21.05 5.32
N VAL A 517 -3.00 20.22 5.59
CA VAL A 517 -2.85 18.98 6.38
C VAL A 517 -1.86 18.00 5.75
N ALA A 518 -1.82 17.95 4.42
CA ALA A 518 -0.96 17.03 3.70
C ALA A 518 0.48 17.52 3.63
N TRP A 519 0.66 18.81 3.38
CA TRP A 519 1.99 19.43 3.46
C TRP A 519 2.57 19.28 4.87
N VAL A 520 1.77 19.53 5.91
CA VAL A 520 2.21 19.38 7.29
C VAL A 520 2.64 17.96 7.62
N ARG A 521 1.99 16.94 7.07
CA ARG A 521 2.45 15.54 7.24
C ARG A 521 3.77 15.28 6.53
N ALA A 522 3.88 15.69 5.27
CA ALA A 522 5.08 15.49 4.46
C ALA A 522 6.31 16.24 5.02
N GLU A 523 6.09 17.42 5.62
CA GLU A 523 7.13 18.29 6.18
C GLU A 523 7.15 18.30 7.71
N TYR A 524 6.44 17.38 8.37
CA TYR A 524 6.30 17.35 9.84
C TYR A 524 7.66 17.49 10.55
N PRO A 525 8.70 16.72 10.20
CA PRO A 525 10.01 16.86 10.81
C PRO A 525 10.64 18.24 10.68
N ASN A 526 10.44 18.88 9.52
CA ASN A 526 10.97 20.20 9.22
C ASN A 526 10.22 21.28 10.01
N LEU A 527 8.89 21.18 10.09
CA LEU A 527 8.04 22.09 10.86
C LEU A 527 8.28 21.98 12.37
N LEU A 528 8.55 20.78 12.87
CA LEU A 528 8.95 20.59 14.26
C LEU A 528 10.25 21.34 14.56
N LYS A 529 11.23 21.31 13.64
CA LYS A 529 12.48 22.07 13.79
C LYS A 529 12.28 23.58 13.78
N VAL A 530 11.27 24.09 13.07
CA VAL A 530 10.90 25.51 13.14
C VAL A 530 10.48 25.88 14.56
N ILE A 531 9.59 25.10 15.19
CA ILE A 531 9.16 25.33 16.58
C ILE A 531 10.33 25.16 17.58
N GLU A 532 11.23 24.20 17.34
CA GLU A 532 12.39 23.95 18.21
C GLU A 532 13.52 25.01 18.07
N SER A 533 13.51 25.82 17.03
CA SER A 533 14.55 26.83 16.78
C SER A 533 14.40 28.07 17.68
N ASP A 534 15.39 28.97 17.61
CA ASP A 534 15.31 30.26 18.30
C ASP A 534 14.21 31.18 17.76
N LEU A 535 13.80 31.02 16.49
CA LEU A 535 12.60 31.70 15.97
C LEU A 535 11.36 31.35 16.79
N GLY A 536 11.24 30.09 17.21
CA GLY A 536 10.12 29.63 18.04
C GLY A 536 10.04 30.32 19.41
N ARG A 537 11.09 31.04 19.83
CA ARG A 537 11.16 31.82 21.07
C ARG A 537 10.92 33.31 20.86
N ASP A 538 10.88 33.78 19.61
CA ASP A 538 10.67 35.18 19.27
C ASP A 538 9.19 35.55 19.48
N ALA A 539 8.95 36.70 20.12
CA ALA A 539 7.60 37.21 20.36
C ALA A 539 6.87 37.48 19.03
N ASP A 540 7.60 37.96 18.02
CA ASP A 540 7.03 38.27 16.69
C ASP A 540 6.64 36.99 15.92
N PHE A 541 7.28 35.86 16.25
CA PHE A 541 7.02 34.56 15.62
C PHE A 541 5.99 33.71 16.38
N SER A 542 5.67 34.07 17.62
CA SER A 542 4.74 33.33 18.47
C SER A 542 3.38 33.02 17.82
N PRO A 543 2.75 33.93 17.03
CA PRO A 543 1.48 33.63 16.35
C PRO A 543 1.55 32.52 15.31
N LEU A 544 2.70 32.36 14.66
CA LEU A 544 2.95 31.30 13.69
C LEU A 544 3.32 29.99 14.41
N CYS A 545 4.14 30.08 15.46
CA CYS A 545 4.59 28.94 16.26
C CYS A 545 3.45 28.05 16.76
N TRP A 546 2.45 28.63 17.42
CA TRP A 546 1.34 27.84 17.97
C TRP A 546 0.42 27.27 16.89
N ARG A 547 0.25 27.96 15.76
CA ARG A 547 -0.55 27.46 14.62
C ARG A 547 0.12 26.29 13.92
N ILE A 548 1.45 26.35 13.72
CA ILE A 548 2.22 25.18 13.27
C ILE A 548 1.99 24.04 14.28
N GLY A 549 2.10 24.30 15.58
CA GLY A 549 1.85 23.30 16.63
C GLY A 549 0.45 22.67 16.57
N ALA A 550 -0.59 23.46 16.32
CA ALA A 550 -1.95 22.97 16.12
C ALA A 550 -2.08 22.13 14.83
N TRP A 551 -1.44 22.57 13.74
CA TRP A 551 -1.45 21.87 12.45
C TRP A 551 -0.74 20.51 12.48
N LEU A 552 0.29 20.34 13.33
CA LEU A 552 1.00 19.07 13.49
C LEU A 552 0.06 17.90 13.90
N ASP A 553 -1.05 18.20 14.59
CA ASP A 553 -2.08 17.24 15.05
C ASP A 553 -1.45 15.98 15.68
N GLY A 554 -1.90 14.76 15.35
CA GLY A 554 -1.39 13.50 15.90
C GLY A 554 -0.41 12.74 15.01
N CYS A 555 0.30 13.43 14.11
CA CYS A 555 1.27 12.81 13.21
C CYS A 555 2.52 12.34 13.98
N VAL A 556 3.07 11.18 13.63
CA VAL A 556 4.31 10.65 14.21
C VAL A 556 5.36 10.51 13.12
N ALA A 557 6.36 11.39 13.14
CA ALA A 557 7.46 11.36 12.19
C ALA A 557 8.52 10.30 12.50
N GLU A 558 9.19 9.82 11.46
CA GLU A 558 10.34 8.94 11.59
C GLU A 558 11.56 9.67 12.17
N GLU A 559 12.38 8.96 12.94
CA GLU A 559 13.69 9.43 13.44
C GLU A 559 13.66 10.63 14.39
N ILE A 560 12.48 11.08 14.83
CA ILE A 560 12.33 12.14 15.85
C ILE A 560 12.01 11.52 17.21
N SER A 561 12.72 11.93 18.24
CA SER A 561 12.43 11.45 19.60
C SER A 561 11.12 12.05 20.14
N GLN A 562 10.39 11.26 20.92
CA GLN A 562 9.16 11.75 21.56
C GLN A 562 9.39 12.99 22.43
N GLU A 563 10.53 13.05 23.11
CA GLU A 563 10.88 14.19 23.97
C GLU A 563 11.02 15.49 23.16
N ALA A 564 11.67 15.43 21.99
CA ALA A 564 11.77 16.58 21.08
C ALA A 564 10.37 17.04 20.62
N THR A 565 9.53 16.09 20.23
CA THR A 565 8.15 16.39 19.83
C THR A 565 7.33 17.03 20.95
N LEU A 566 7.39 16.49 22.17
CA LEU A 566 6.66 17.04 23.32
C LEU A 566 7.15 18.44 23.69
N ARG A 567 8.47 18.68 23.66
CA ARG A 567 9.03 20.03 23.88
C ARG A 567 8.53 21.04 22.85
N ALA A 568 8.37 20.64 21.59
CA ALA A 568 7.81 21.52 20.57
C ALA A 568 6.34 21.85 20.87
N TYR A 569 5.51 20.87 21.26
CA TYR A 569 4.14 21.15 21.66
C TYR A 569 4.06 22.05 22.91
N ASP A 570 4.93 21.86 23.89
CA ASP A 570 4.99 22.73 25.07
C ASP A 570 5.30 24.18 24.69
N ARG A 571 6.29 24.39 23.82
CA ARG A 571 6.59 25.73 23.27
C ARG A 571 5.42 26.34 22.49
N ALA A 572 4.70 25.52 21.72
CA ALA A 572 3.52 25.98 21.00
C ALA A 572 2.38 26.38 21.96
N VAL A 573 2.23 25.69 23.10
CA VAL A 573 1.29 26.09 24.16
C VAL A 573 1.74 27.42 24.77
N ASP A 574 3.02 27.54 25.14
CA ASP A 574 3.57 28.77 25.73
C ASP A 574 3.40 29.97 24.77
N ALA A 575 3.62 29.76 23.47
CA ALA A 575 3.43 30.79 22.44
C ALA A 575 1.95 31.22 22.31
N ALA A 576 1.00 30.27 22.38
CA ALA A 576 -0.42 30.60 22.39
C ALA A 576 -0.83 31.38 23.65
N GLU A 577 -0.26 31.03 24.81
CA GLU A 577 -0.49 31.74 26.08
C GLU A 577 0.07 33.17 26.04
N GLN A 578 1.29 33.36 25.53
CA GLN A 578 1.92 34.68 25.36
C GLN A 578 1.12 35.58 24.40
N ASN A 579 0.48 34.99 23.40
CA ASN A 579 -0.39 35.69 22.46
C ASN A 579 -1.78 36.03 23.04
N GLY A 580 -2.15 35.47 24.20
CA GLY A 580 -3.47 35.65 24.80
C GLY A 580 -4.60 35.01 24.00
N VAL A 581 -4.32 33.98 23.19
CA VAL A 581 -5.31 33.32 22.32
C VAL A 581 -5.73 31.98 22.94
N ASP A 582 -6.73 32.03 23.83
CA ASP A 582 -7.19 30.85 24.58
C ASP A 582 -7.69 29.69 23.69
N LEU A 583 -8.34 30.00 22.56
CA LEU A 583 -8.72 28.97 21.58
C LEU A 583 -7.50 28.31 20.94
N GLY A 584 -6.41 29.05 20.75
CA GLY A 584 -5.13 28.53 20.25
C GLY A 584 -4.49 27.58 21.25
N VAL A 585 -4.54 27.89 22.55
CA VAL A 585 -4.10 26.97 23.62
C VAL A 585 -4.88 25.66 23.56
N VAL A 586 -6.22 25.73 23.38
CA VAL A 586 -7.07 24.55 23.23
C VAL A 586 -6.65 23.74 21.99
N ASP A 587 -6.43 24.38 20.85
CA ASP A 587 -6.06 23.70 19.60
C ASP A 587 -4.71 22.98 19.69
N VAL A 588 -3.70 23.61 20.30
CA VAL A 588 -2.39 22.96 20.52
C VAL A 588 -2.48 21.82 21.53
N LEU A 589 -3.27 21.96 22.61
CA LEU A 589 -3.48 20.87 23.57
C LEU A 589 -4.21 19.67 22.93
N LEU A 590 -5.16 19.92 22.03
CA LEU A 590 -5.82 18.88 21.25
C LEU A 590 -4.84 18.16 20.31
N ALA A 591 -3.95 18.90 19.64
CA ALA A 591 -2.90 18.34 18.80
C ALA A 591 -1.91 17.49 19.63
N LYS A 592 -1.39 18.05 20.73
CA LYS A 592 -0.50 17.35 21.67
C LYS A 592 -1.13 16.06 22.22
N GLY A 593 -2.39 16.13 22.67
CA GLY A 593 -3.13 14.96 23.14
C GLY A 593 -3.29 13.89 22.04
N SER A 594 -3.48 14.31 20.79
CA SER A 594 -3.60 13.39 19.65
C SER A 594 -2.29 12.68 19.32
N TYR A 595 -1.16 13.40 19.43
CA TYR A 595 0.17 12.81 19.35
C TYR A 595 0.38 11.80 20.47
N LEU A 596 0.01 12.14 21.71
CA LEU A 596 0.11 11.22 22.85
C LEU A 596 -0.73 9.95 22.67
N VAL A 597 -1.94 10.05 22.11
CA VAL A 597 -2.73 8.87 21.69
C VAL A 597 -2.04 8.07 20.58
N ALA A 598 -1.35 8.73 19.65
CA ALA A 598 -0.61 8.08 18.56
C ALA A 598 0.55 7.22 19.06
N VAL A 599 1.26 7.69 20.08
CA VAL A 599 2.33 6.94 20.75
C VAL A 599 1.82 6.11 21.95
N GLU A 600 0.50 6.09 22.16
CA GLU A 600 -0.22 5.34 23.20
C GLU A 600 0.19 5.67 24.64
N ARG A 601 0.52 6.93 24.90
CA ARG A 601 0.65 7.51 26.25
C ARG A 601 -0.70 8.04 26.72
N TYR A 602 -1.61 7.13 27.02
CA TYR A 602 -3.03 7.45 27.20
C TYR A 602 -3.29 8.33 28.42
N ARG A 603 -2.61 8.09 29.55
CA ARG A 603 -2.75 8.95 30.73
C ARG A 603 -2.35 10.40 30.44
N ASP A 604 -1.19 10.59 29.80
CA ASP A 604 -0.72 11.94 29.45
C ASP A 604 -1.65 12.61 28.42
N ALA A 605 -2.20 11.82 27.50
CA ALA A 605 -3.19 12.31 26.54
C ALA A 605 -4.46 12.79 27.26
N GLU A 606 -4.98 12.01 28.20
CA GLU A 606 -6.16 12.38 29.00
C GLU A 606 -5.91 13.65 29.79
N ALA A 607 -4.73 13.81 30.42
CA ALA A 607 -4.37 15.04 31.10
C ALA A 607 -4.33 16.26 30.15
N CYS A 608 -3.77 16.10 28.95
CA CYS A 608 -3.74 17.15 27.93
C CYS A 608 -5.16 17.51 27.44
N PHE A 609 -5.99 16.51 27.15
CA PHE A 609 -7.38 16.73 26.74
C PHE A 609 -8.23 17.34 27.86
N GLY A 610 -8.01 16.94 29.12
CA GLY A 610 -8.69 17.52 30.29
C GLY A 610 -8.43 19.02 30.40
N ARG A 611 -7.18 19.47 30.25
CA ARG A 611 -6.83 20.90 30.19
C ARG A 611 -7.51 21.62 29.03
N ALA A 612 -7.57 20.99 27.84
CA ALA A 612 -8.25 21.54 26.68
C ALA A 612 -9.76 21.70 26.93
N VAL A 613 -10.41 20.69 27.52
CA VAL A 613 -11.83 20.69 27.87
C VAL A 613 -12.14 21.76 28.90
N GLU A 614 -11.33 21.89 29.95
CA GLU A 614 -11.53 22.89 31.01
C GLU A 614 -11.47 24.31 30.44
N ARG A 615 -10.44 24.62 29.62
CA ARG A 615 -10.31 25.89 28.90
C ARG A 615 -11.48 26.14 27.97
N ALA A 616 -11.86 25.16 27.15
CA ALA A 616 -12.97 25.31 26.21
C ALA A 616 -14.33 25.46 26.92
N ARG A 617 -14.56 24.84 28.08
CA ARG A 617 -15.77 25.05 28.89
C ARG A 617 -15.87 26.47 29.42
N ARG A 618 -14.75 27.06 29.86
CA ARG A 618 -14.71 28.48 30.27
C ARG A 618 -15.09 29.41 29.12
N LEU A 619 -14.52 29.18 27.93
CA LEU A 619 -14.85 29.95 26.73
C LEU A 619 -16.29 29.74 26.25
N ALA A 620 -16.86 28.54 26.45
CA ALA A 620 -18.25 28.27 26.09
C ALA A 620 -19.27 29.09 26.91
N GLY A 621 -18.84 29.73 28.01
CA GLY A 621 -19.64 30.68 28.77
C GLY A 621 -19.69 32.09 28.18
N ASP A 622 -18.80 32.42 27.22
CA ASP A 622 -18.75 33.72 26.55
C ASP A 622 -19.51 33.68 25.21
N PRO A 623 -20.54 34.53 25.00
CA PRO A 623 -21.28 34.60 23.75
C PRO A 623 -20.41 34.83 22.50
N ALA A 624 -19.26 35.49 22.62
CA ALA A 624 -18.38 35.75 21.48
C ALA A 624 -17.62 34.51 21.00
N THR A 625 -17.36 33.54 21.88
CA THR A 625 -16.54 32.35 21.58
C THR A 625 -17.30 31.03 21.69
N VAL A 626 -18.55 31.05 22.17
CA VAL A 626 -19.38 29.87 22.44
C VAL A 626 -19.43 28.85 21.30
N GLY A 627 -19.62 29.30 20.06
CA GLY A 627 -19.66 28.42 18.90
C GLY A 627 -18.32 27.70 18.68
N ALA A 628 -17.23 28.46 18.61
CA ALA A 628 -15.89 27.91 18.42
C ALA A 628 -15.45 26.99 19.58
N ALA A 629 -15.83 27.31 20.80
CA ALA A 629 -15.53 26.53 22.01
C ALA A 629 -16.29 25.20 22.05
N ARG A 630 -17.60 25.21 21.74
CA ARG A 630 -18.43 23.98 21.69
C ARG A 630 -17.90 22.97 20.67
N ARG A 631 -17.41 23.43 19.52
CA ARG A 631 -16.79 22.56 18.51
C ARG A 631 -15.55 21.87 19.03
N ARG A 632 -14.68 22.60 19.74
CA ARG A 632 -13.47 22.04 20.35
C ARG A 632 -13.78 21.07 21.48
N LEU A 633 -14.87 21.30 22.24
CA LEU A 633 -15.35 20.33 23.23
C LEU A 633 -15.79 19.02 22.59
N ALA A 634 -16.55 19.08 21.49
CA ALA A 634 -16.95 17.89 20.74
C ALA A 634 -15.72 17.12 20.20
N VAL A 635 -14.77 17.83 19.61
CA VAL A 635 -13.51 17.26 19.11
C VAL A 635 -12.66 16.65 20.23
N ALA A 636 -12.58 17.31 21.40
CA ALA A 636 -11.87 16.78 22.56
C ALA A 636 -12.47 15.46 23.03
N ALA A 637 -13.80 15.43 23.23
CA ALA A 637 -14.52 14.23 23.66
C ALA A 637 -14.34 13.08 22.64
N ARG A 638 -14.43 13.37 21.33
CA ARG A 638 -14.17 12.38 20.29
C ARG A 638 -12.74 11.85 20.36
N LYS A 639 -11.73 12.72 20.46
CA LYS A 639 -10.31 12.32 20.49
C LYS A 639 -9.99 11.46 21.73
N ILE A 640 -10.59 11.74 22.89
CA ILE A 640 -10.51 10.87 24.08
C ILE A 640 -11.15 9.50 23.77
N GLY A 641 -12.37 9.50 23.21
CA GLY A 641 -13.08 8.27 22.84
C GLY A 641 -12.31 7.42 21.83
N GLU A 642 -11.68 8.03 20.82
CA GLU A 642 -10.79 7.36 19.87
C GLU A 642 -9.57 6.73 20.56
N GLY A 643 -9.02 7.39 21.58
CA GLY A 643 -7.92 6.86 22.39
C GLY A 643 -8.32 5.55 23.08
N PHE A 644 -9.44 5.56 23.81
CA PHE A 644 -9.95 4.35 24.46
C PHE A 644 -10.32 3.25 23.45
N LEU A 645 -10.91 3.63 22.31
CA LEU A 645 -11.22 2.69 21.23
C LEU A 645 -9.96 1.99 20.72
N GLN A 646 -8.86 2.73 20.56
CA GLN A 646 -7.57 2.19 20.15
C GLN A 646 -6.94 1.28 21.21
N ALA A 647 -7.08 1.61 22.51
CA ALA A 647 -6.64 0.76 23.61
C ALA A 647 -7.43 -0.56 23.67
N GLY A 648 -8.67 -0.55 23.19
CA GLY A 648 -9.63 -1.65 23.35
C GLY A 648 -10.45 -1.53 24.64
N ALA A 649 -10.49 -0.34 25.24
CA ALA A 649 -11.33 -0.02 26.39
C ALA A 649 -12.71 0.45 25.91
N TYR A 650 -13.49 -0.45 25.32
CA TYR A 650 -14.71 -0.13 24.58
C TYR A 650 -15.77 0.60 25.41
N THR A 651 -15.97 0.21 26.67
CA THR A 651 -16.91 0.88 27.59
C THR A 651 -16.61 2.38 27.73
N HIS A 652 -15.36 2.73 28.03
CA HIS A 652 -14.91 4.12 28.16
C HIS A 652 -14.94 4.85 26.81
N ALA A 653 -14.67 4.14 25.72
CA ALA A 653 -14.78 4.71 24.38
C ALA A 653 -16.22 5.13 24.06
N VAL A 654 -17.20 4.26 24.30
CA VAL A 654 -18.63 4.54 24.06
C VAL A 654 -19.08 5.76 24.87
N GLU A 655 -18.81 5.78 26.18
CA GLU A 655 -19.21 6.91 27.05
C GLU A 655 -18.72 8.27 26.53
N ARG A 656 -17.45 8.33 26.12
CA ARG A 656 -16.83 9.57 25.61
C ARG A 656 -17.33 9.93 24.21
N LEU A 657 -17.60 8.94 23.36
CA LEU A 657 -18.14 9.17 22.03
C LEU A 657 -19.60 9.62 22.08
N GLU A 658 -20.42 9.11 23.00
CA GLU A 658 -21.78 9.61 23.23
C GLU A 658 -21.78 11.06 23.74
N GLU A 659 -20.84 11.41 24.63
CA GLU A 659 -20.64 12.81 25.02
C GLU A 659 -20.25 13.67 23.81
N ALA A 660 -19.34 13.19 22.96
CA ALA A 660 -18.94 13.87 21.73
C ALA A 660 -20.13 14.08 20.77
N ALA A 661 -21.01 13.09 20.63
CA ALA A 661 -22.21 13.17 19.80
C ALA A 661 -23.15 14.28 20.27
N ARG A 662 -23.46 14.32 21.58
CA ARG A 662 -24.29 15.37 22.18
C ARG A 662 -23.66 16.76 22.01
N LEU A 663 -22.35 16.88 22.21
CA LEU A 663 -21.64 18.15 22.04
C LEU A 663 -21.61 18.60 20.57
N ALA A 664 -21.44 17.68 19.63
CA ALA A 664 -21.46 17.97 18.20
C ALA A 664 -22.86 18.36 17.70
N GLU A 665 -23.92 17.78 18.28
CA GLU A 665 -25.31 18.17 18.04
C GLU A 665 -25.56 19.62 18.50
N VAL A 666 -25.21 19.94 19.74
CA VAL A 666 -25.35 21.29 20.31
C VAL A 666 -24.49 22.32 19.57
N ALA A 667 -23.36 21.91 18.99
CA ALA A 667 -22.51 22.76 18.16
C ALA A 667 -23.01 22.92 16.71
N GLY A 668 -23.97 22.11 16.26
CA GLY A 668 -24.44 22.08 14.86
C GLY A 668 -23.42 21.48 13.88
N GLU A 669 -22.41 20.74 14.36
CA GLU A 669 -21.32 20.21 13.56
C GLU A 669 -21.65 18.84 12.95
N LYS A 670 -22.36 18.86 11.82
CA LYS A 670 -22.82 17.65 11.12
C LYS A 670 -21.70 16.67 10.75
N MET A 671 -20.53 17.18 10.36
CA MET A 671 -19.40 16.31 10.00
C MET A 671 -18.86 15.57 11.22
N GLU A 672 -18.76 16.27 12.35
CA GLU A 672 -18.31 15.68 13.62
C GLU A 672 -19.32 14.63 14.11
N GLN A 673 -20.62 14.90 14.03
CA GLN A 673 -21.68 13.94 14.36
C GLN A 673 -21.54 12.64 13.55
N ARG A 674 -21.32 12.74 12.23
CA ARG A 674 -21.12 11.58 11.36
C ARG A 674 -19.87 10.77 11.72
N LEU A 675 -18.76 11.46 11.98
CA LEU A 675 -17.52 10.81 12.37
C LEU A 675 -17.68 10.07 13.71
N VAL A 676 -18.33 10.70 14.69
CA VAL A 676 -18.63 10.07 15.98
C VAL A 676 -19.54 8.86 15.82
N GLY A 677 -20.57 8.94 14.96
CA GLY A 677 -21.45 7.81 14.67
C GLY A 677 -20.71 6.58 14.11
N ILE A 678 -19.74 6.79 13.22
CA ILE A 678 -18.89 5.71 12.70
C ILE A 678 -18.04 5.08 13.80
N LEU A 679 -17.48 5.90 14.70
CA LEU A 679 -16.66 5.42 15.82
C LEU A 679 -17.47 4.66 16.86
N LEU A 680 -18.69 5.12 17.17
CA LEU A 680 -19.64 4.42 18.04
C LEU A 680 -19.99 3.04 17.45
N ALA A 681 -20.28 2.97 16.16
CA ALA A 681 -20.52 1.69 15.49
C ALA A 681 -19.31 0.72 15.60
N GLU A 682 -18.07 1.23 15.43
CA GLU A 682 -16.87 0.41 15.64
C GLU A 682 -16.76 -0.07 17.10
N ALA A 683 -17.09 0.79 18.07
CA ALA A 683 -17.00 0.54 19.51
C ALA A 683 -18.04 -0.47 20.02
N HIS A 684 -19.30 -0.38 19.57
CA HIS A 684 -20.38 -1.29 19.99
C HIS A 684 -20.26 -2.70 19.42
N HIS A 685 -19.27 -2.97 18.56
CA HIS A 685 -19.17 -4.25 17.85
C HIS A 685 -20.38 -4.58 16.95
N VAL A 686 -21.21 -3.59 16.61
CA VAL A 686 -22.40 -3.74 15.77
C VAL A 686 -22.00 -3.94 14.31
N ASP A 687 -22.69 -4.85 13.61
CA ASP A 687 -22.59 -5.02 12.16
C ASP A 687 -23.30 -3.86 11.46
N PHE A 688 -22.73 -2.66 11.58
CA PHE A 688 -23.25 -1.48 10.90
C PHE A 688 -22.98 -1.60 9.38
N ARG A 689 -23.97 -1.26 8.55
CA ARG A 689 -23.74 -0.94 7.14
C ARG A 689 -23.04 0.40 7.07
N ALA A 690 -21.73 0.39 7.31
CA ALA A 690 -20.89 1.56 7.16
C ALA A 690 -20.93 2.11 5.70
N GLU A 691 -21.45 1.32 4.75
CA GLU A 691 -21.84 1.77 3.41
C GLU A 691 -23.00 2.80 3.40
N ALA A 692 -23.94 2.77 4.36
CA ALA A 692 -25.05 3.74 4.38
C ALA A 692 -24.56 5.16 4.74
N VAL A 693 -23.64 5.27 5.70
CA VAL A 693 -23.00 6.56 6.05
C VAL A 693 -22.00 7.00 4.98
N ARG A 694 -21.42 6.04 4.23
CA ARG A 694 -20.55 6.32 3.09
C ARG A 694 -21.28 7.13 2.02
N ASP A 695 -22.50 6.72 1.67
CA ASP A 695 -23.27 7.33 0.59
C ASP A 695 -23.81 8.73 0.95
N GLU A 696 -23.87 9.06 2.25
CA GLU A 696 -24.26 10.37 2.76
C GLU A 696 -23.08 11.36 2.90
N ILE A 697 -21.84 10.90 2.72
CA ILE A 697 -20.63 11.71 2.84
C ILE A 697 -20.13 12.12 1.44
N VAL A 698 -20.07 13.43 1.20
CA VAL A 698 -19.38 13.97 0.02
C VAL A 698 -17.88 13.77 0.19
N TYR A 699 -17.35 12.70 -0.41
CA TYR A 699 -15.96 12.24 -0.24
C TYR A 699 -14.89 13.29 -0.59
N ASP A 700 -15.18 14.16 -1.55
CA ASP A 700 -14.25 15.20 -2.02
C ASP A 700 -14.06 16.34 -1.01
N GLN A 701 -14.96 16.47 -0.02
CA GLN A 701 -14.89 17.49 1.03
C GLN A 701 -14.18 16.99 2.31
N LEU A 702 -13.78 15.72 2.36
CA LEU A 702 -13.17 15.14 3.55
C LEU A 702 -11.66 15.38 3.65
N THR A 703 -11.20 15.76 4.83
CA THR A 703 -9.77 15.71 5.15
C THR A 703 -9.23 14.30 4.96
N GLU A 704 -7.96 14.19 4.60
CA GLU A 704 -7.28 12.90 4.46
C GLU A 704 -7.28 12.10 5.78
N SER A 705 -7.25 12.77 6.94
CA SER A 705 -7.34 12.11 8.25
C SER A 705 -8.68 11.41 8.43
N THR A 706 -9.76 12.10 8.07
CA THR A 706 -11.12 11.57 8.13
C THR A 706 -11.29 10.40 7.16
N ARG A 707 -10.77 10.52 5.93
CA ARG A 707 -10.78 9.42 4.94
C ARG A 707 -10.03 8.18 5.45
N TYR A 708 -8.87 8.38 6.05
CA TYR A 708 -8.10 7.29 6.69
C TYR A 708 -8.91 6.61 7.79
N ARG A 709 -9.53 7.39 8.70
CA ARG A 709 -10.32 6.83 9.81
C ARG A 709 -11.52 6.03 9.31
N ILE A 710 -12.28 6.57 8.38
CA ILE A 710 -13.45 5.89 7.78
C ILE A 710 -13.02 4.54 7.21
N ARG A 711 -11.95 4.50 6.40
CA ARG A 711 -11.46 3.25 5.79
C ARG A 711 -11.04 2.22 6.82
N LEU A 712 -10.46 2.64 7.95
CA LEU A 712 -10.14 1.71 9.04
C LEU A 712 -11.40 1.10 9.67
N SER A 713 -12.43 1.90 9.92
CA SER A 713 -13.70 1.43 10.48
C SER A 713 -14.44 0.52 9.50
N MET A 714 -14.45 0.86 8.20
CA MET A 714 -14.99 0.00 7.13
C MET A 714 -14.30 -1.36 7.07
N SER A 715 -12.96 -1.36 7.16
CA SER A 715 -12.17 -2.59 7.18
C SER A 715 -12.53 -3.46 8.38
N GLU A 716 -12.70 -2.84 9.55
CA GLU A 716 -13.03 -3.54 10.80
C GLU A 716 -14.45 -4.13 10.78
N ALA A 717 -15.43 -3.41 10.24
CA ALA A 717 -16.78 -3.92 10.03
C ALA A 717 -16.78 -5.10 9.04
N SER A 718 -16.12 -4.95 7.89
CA SER A 718 -16.02 -6.02 6.87
C SER A 718 -15.36 -7.28 7.44
N ARG A 719 -14.29 -7.11 8.22
CA ARG A 719 -13.60 -8.22 8.92
C ARG A 719 -14.55 -8.96 9.86
N ARG A 720 -15.38 -8.25 10.65
CA ARG A 720 -16.31 -8.86 11.61
C ARG A 720 -17.39 -9.69 10.92
N ARG A 721 -17.84 -9.26 9.73
CA ARG A 721 -18.76 -9.99 8.85
C ARG A 721 -18.12 -11.19 8.13
N GLY A 722 -16.79 -11.36 8.22
CA GLY A 722 -16.06 -12.37 7.47
C GLY A 722 -15.84 -12.03 5.98
N ASP A 723 -16.06 -10.77 5.58
CA ASP A 723 -15.75 -10.27 4.25
C ASP A 723 -14.27 -9.85 4.18
N TRP A 724 -13.41 -10.85 4.01
CA TRP A 724 -11.96 -10.69 4.02
C TRP A 724 -11.45 -9.82 2.87
N GLN A 725 -12.10 -9.90 1.71
CA GLN A 725 -11.68 -9.17 0.52
C GLN A 725 -11.94 -7.67 0.68
N SER A 726 -13.16 -7.25 1.03
CA SER A 726 -13.43 -5.82 1.24
C SER A 726 -12.65 -5.29 2.43
N ALA A 727 -12.46 -6.08 3.50
CA ALA A 727 -11.61 -5.68 4.62
C ALA A 727 -10.17 -5.38 4.18
N ALA A 728 -9.61 -6.21 3.30
CA ALA A 728 -8.28 -6.02 2.72
C ALA A 728 -8.23 -4.78 1.81
N GLU A 729 -9.21 -4.61 0.92
CA GLU A 729 -9.30 -3.46 0.01
C GLU A 729 -9.38 -2.14 0.77
N TYR A 730 -10.13 -2.06 1.86
CA TYR A 730 -10.19 -0.85 2.69
C TYR A 730 -8.86 -0.53 3.38
N LEU A 731 -8.09 -1.54 3.82
CA LEU A 731 -6.73 -1.32 4.33
C LEU A 731 -5.79 -0.81 3.23
N ASP A 732 -5.90 -1.34 2.02
CA ASP A 732 -5.07 -0.93 0.87
C ASP A 732 -5.45 0.47 0.38
N GLN A 733 -6.70 0.89 0.55
CA GLN A 733 -7.09 2.29 0.35
C GLN A 733 -6.60 3.19 1.49
N ALA A 734 -6.64 2.72 2.75
CA ALA A 734 -6.13 3.49 3.89
C ALA A 734 -4.62 3.72 3.78
N SER A 735 -3.87 2.75 3.23
CA SER A 735 -2.42 2.87 2.99
C SER A 735 -2.04 3.89 1.92
N ARG A 736 -3.00 4.47 1.19
CA ARG A 736 -2.75 5.59 0.27
C ARG A 736 -2.77 6.94 0.97
N CYS A 737 -3.19 6.99 2.23
CA CYS A 737 -3.31 8.20 3.03
C CYS A 737 -2.21 8.32 4.09
N MET A 738 -0.99 7.87 3.76
CA MET A 738 0.03 7.59 4.79
C MET A 738 1.01 8.72 5.04
N GLY A 739 1.27 9.59 4.05
CA GLY A 739 2.00 10.85 4.19
C GLY A 739 3.23 10.87 5.12
N GLY A 740 4.01 9.79 5.23
CA GLY A 740 5.16 9.72 6.15
C GLY A 740 4.83 9.55 7.65
N ASP A 741 3.58 9.24 8.01
CA ASP A 741 3.12 9.04 9.39
C ASP A 741 3.36 7.60 9.88
N GLN A 742 4.30 7.41 10.80
CA GLN A 742 4.67 6.12 11.38
C GLN A 742 3.51 5.43 12.10
N ARG A 743 2.65 6.22 12.79
CA ARG A 743 1.51 5.69 13.53
C ARG A 743 0.55 4.95 12.60
N ARG A 744 0.26 5.52 11.44
CA ARG A 744 -0.60 4.86 10.44
C ARG A 744 0.04 3.59 9.92
N THR A 745 1.35 3.63 9.69
CA THR A 745 2.11 2.47 9.19
C THR A 745 2.06 1.30 10.16
N ALA A 746 2.30 1.57 11.45
CA ALA A 746 2.17 0.57 12.51
C ALA A 746 0.75 0.01 12.62
N THR A 747 -0.27 0.89 12.58
CA THR A 747 -1.68 0.52 12.69
C THR A 747 -2.14 -0.39 11.55
N LEU A 748 -1.78 -0.06 10.30
CA LEU A 748 -2.13 -0.87 9.13
C LEU A 748 -1.43 -2.23 9.14
N ARG A 749 -0.15 -2.29 9.52
CA ARG A 749 0.57 -3.56 9.67
C ARG A 749 -0.13 -4.46 10.70
N TYR A 750 -0.47 -3.91 11.86
CA TYR A 750 -1.19 -4.65 12.91
C TYR A 750 -2.57 -5.15 12.44
N ARG A 751 -3.39 -4.26 11.84
CA ARG A 751 -4.74 -4.64 11.37
C ARG A 751 -4.69 -5.66 10.22
N ARG A 752 -3.73 -5.54 9.30
CA ARG A 752 -3.52 -6.53 8.22
C ARG A 752 -3.07 -7.89 8.76
N ALA A 753 -2.19 -7.91 9.77
CA ALA A 753 -1.80 -9.15 10.43
C ALA A 753 -2.98 -9.85 11.09
N ARG A 754 -3.84 -9.10 11.78
CA ARG A 754 -5.08 -9.63 12.39
C ARG A 754 -6.03 -10.20 11.33
N LEU A 755 -6.24 -9.46 10.25
CA LEU A 755 -7.09 -9.90 9.13
C LEU A 755 -6.62 -11.25 8.57
N LEU A 756 -5.32 -11.35 8.24
CA LEU A 756 -4.73 -12.56 7.68
C LEU A 756 -4.82 -13.75 8.65
N LEU A 757 -4.62 -13.52 9.94
CA LEU A 757 -4.70 -14.56 10.96
C LEU A 757 -6.13 -15.10 11.13
N GLU A 758 -7.14 -14.24 11.05
CA GLU A 758 -8.53 -14.65 11.18
C GLU A 758 -9.07 -15.32 9.91
N GLU A 759 -8.72 -14.83 8.73
CA GLU A 759 -9.02 -15.50 7.45
C GLU A 759 -8.40 -16.90 7.42
N CYS A 760 -7.17 -17.01 7.94
CA CYS A 760 -6.46 -18.26 8.13
C CYS A 760 -7.24 -19.24 9.04
N ALA A 761 -7.78 -18.76 10.16
CA ALA A 761 -8.58 -19.57 11.09
C ALA A 761 -9.98 -19.92 10.56
N ALA A 762 -10.56 -19.09 9.69
CA ALA A 762 -11.89 -19.29 9.11
C ALA A 762 -11.90 -20.23 7.89
N SER A 763 -10.74 -20.50 7.27
CA SER A 763 -10.64 -21.40 6.12
C SER A 763 -11.02 -22.84 6.53
N PRO A 764 -11.95 -23.52 5.82
CA PRO A 764 -12.43 -24.84 6.23
C PRO A 764 -11.29 -25.86 6.22
N ALA A 765 -10.90 -26.30 7.42
CA ALA A 765 -10.07 -27.48 7.59
C ALA A 765 -10.89 -28.69 7.12
N GLY A 766 -10.38 -29.45 6.15
CA GLY A 766 -10.90 -30.78 5.89
C GLY A 766 -10.78 -31.70 7.13
N PRO A 767 -11.23 -32.96 7.08
CA PRO A 767 -11.32 -33.88 8.23
C PRO A 767 -9.96 -34.31 8.85
N ARG A 768 -8.87 -33.60 8.55
CA ARG A 768 -7.61 -33.60 9.28
C ARG A 768 -7.21 -32.14 9.48
N PRO A 769 -6.65 -31.73 10.63
CA PRO A 769 -6.07 -30.40 10.83
C PRO A 769 -4.87 -30.26 9.89
N ARG A 770 -5.14 -29.96 8.61
CA ARG A 770 -4.15 -29.44 7.69
C ARG A 770 -3.85 -28.04 8.18
N ALA A 771 -2.58 -27.76 8.39
CA ALA A 771 -2.07 -26.43 8.65
C ALA A 771 -2.81 -25.40 7.78
N ALA A 772 -3.12 -24.26 8.38
CA ALA A 772 -3.40 -22.99 7.73
C ALA A 772 -2.89 -22.94 6.28
N LYS A 773 -3.63 -22.33 5.33
CA LYS A 773 -3.05 -21.97 4.02
C LYS A 773 -1.71 -21.26 4.31
N PRO A 774 -0.54 -21.86 4.01
CA PRO A 774 0.71 -21.44 4.63
C PRO A 774 1.02 -19.97 4.33
N GLY A 775 0.67 -19.49 3.13
CA GLY A 775 0.84 -18.09 2.75
C GLY A 775 0.08 -17.07 3.61
N LEU A 776 -1.09 -17.40 4.19
CA LEU A 776 -1.84 -16.47 5.05
C LEU A 776 -1.18 -16.32 6.43
N ALA A 777 -0.79 -17.44 7.05
CA ALA A 777 -0.12 -17.42 8.35
C ALA A 777 1.29 -16.82 8.26
N GLU A 778 2.04 -17.12 7.20
CA GLU A 778 3.32 -16.46 6.93
C GLU A 778 3.13 -14.95 6.74
N GLY A 779 2.12 -14.54 5.96
CA GLY A 779 1.76 -13.13 5.81
C GLY A 779 1.40 -12.46 7.14
N ALA A 780 0.65 -13.14 8.01
CA ALA A 780 0.32 -12.64 9.35
C ALA A 780 1.58 -12.44 10.21
N VAL A 781 2.53 -13.38 10.18
CA VAL A 781 3.82 -13.26 10.88
C VAL A 781 4.60 -12.05 10.37
N ARG A 782 4.76 -11.89 9.06
CA ARG A 782 5.51 -10.74 8.49
C ARG A 782 4.91 -9.41 8.90
N ARG A 783 3.59 -9.26 8.79
CA ARG A 783 2.91 -8.00 9.12
C ARG A 783 2.91 -7.73 10.64
N ALA A 784 2.75 -8.75 11.48
CA ALA A 784 2.82 -8.59 12.94
C ALA A 784 4.26 -8.23 13.39
N ALA A 785 5.27 -8.87 12.80
CA ALA A 785 6.68 -8.57 13.05
C ALA A 785 7.01 -7.11 12.67
N GLY A 786 6.61 -6.66 11.48
CA GLY A 786 6.77 -5.27 11.07
C GLY A 786 6.00 -4.29 11.96
N ALA A 787 4.85 -4.69 12.53
CA ALA A 787 4.14 -3.86 13.50
C ALA A 787 4.90 -3.73 14.82
N VAL A 788 5.49 -4.81 15.34
CA VAL A 788 6.37 -4.76 16.54
C VAL A 788 7.52 -3.79 16.34
N VAL A 789 8.19 -3.85 15.18
CA VAL A 789 9.31 -2.96 14.86
C VAL A 789 8.87 -1.50 14.77
N ALA A 790 7.75 -1.22 14.09
CA ALA A 790 7.23 0.13 13.96
C ALA A 790 6.83 0.73 15.32
N PHE A 791 6.12 -0.02 16.18
CA PHE A 791 5.78 0.47 17.52
C PHE A 791 7.01 0.70 18.39
N ARG A 792 8.05 -0.13 18.27
CA ARG A 792 9.31 0.07 18.99
C ARG A 792 10.02 1.35 18.56
N GLN A 793 10.05 1.67 17.27
CA GLN A 793 10.65 2.90 16.74
C GLN A 793 9.91 4.15 17.20
N MET A 794 8.59 4.05 17.33
CA MET A 794 7.77 5.10 17.91
C MET A 794 7.93 5.22 19.43
N ALA A 795 8.74 4.37 20.09
CA ALA A 795 8.83 4.24 21.55
C ALA A 795 7.44 4.03 22.21
N ASN A 796 6.60 3.21 21.58
CA ASN A 796 5.26 2.85 22.05
C ASN A 796 5.26 1.43 22.68
N PRO A 797 5.39 1.29 24.01
CA PRO A 797 5.43 -0.01 24.68
C PRO A 797 4.09 -0.77 24.65
N ILE A 798 2.94 -0.08 24.76
CA ILE A 798 1.61 -0.71 24.70
C ILE A 798 1.38 -1.38 23.33
N GLY A 799 1.72 -0.66 22.27
CA GLY A 799 1.64 -1.15 20.89
C GLY A 799 2.56 -2.33 20.65
N VAL A 800 3.77 -2.33 21.24
CA VAL A 800 4.72 -3.45 21.19
C VAL A 800 4.12 -4.71 21.82
N VAL A 801 3.62 -4.65 23.06
CA VAL A 801 3.00 -5.80 23.74
C VAL A 801 1.81 -6.34 22.94
N ARG A 802 0.94 -5.43 22.47
CA ARG A 802 -0.23 -5.79 21.66
C ARG A 802 0.17 -6.50 20.36
N ALA A 803 1.21 -6.01 19.68
CA ALA A 803 1.71 -6.60 18.44
C ALA A 803 2.47 -7.92 18.68
N GLN A 804 3.21 -8.06 19.79
CA GLN A 804 3.88 -9.32 20.18
C GLN A 804 2.86 -10.43 20.47
N CYS A 805 1.75 -10.12 21.16
CA CYS A 805 0.66 -11.09 21.36
C CYS A 805 0.10 -11.59 20.03
N LEU A 806 -0.12 -10.69 19.07
CA LEU A 806 -0.60 -11.05 17.73
C LEU A 806 0.45 -11.86 16.94
N LEU A 807 1.72 -11.48 17.04
CA LEU A 807 2.84 -12.17 16.41
C LEU A 807 2.99 -13.60 16.95
N ALA A 808 2.91 -13.79 18.27
CA ALA A 808 2.96 -15.10 18.90
C ALA A 808 1.82 -16.01 18.40
N ARG A 809 0.60 -15.47 18.28
CA ARG A 809 -0.53 -16.22 17.71
C ARG A 809 -0.32 -16.57 16.23
N ALA A 810 0.27 -15.67 15.43
CA ALA A 810 0.59 -15.94 14.04
C ALA A 810 1.68 -17.03 13.89
N VAL A 811 2.71 -16.99 14.74
CA VAL A 811 3.76 -18.03 14.80
C VAL A 811 3.19 -19.37 15.27
N LEU A 812 2.26 -19.35 16.22
CA LEU A 812 1.54 -20.55 16.64
C LEU A 812 0.70 -21.15 15.50
N ALA A 813 0.03 -20.32 14.69
CA ALA A 813 -0.73 -20.77 13.53
C ALA A 813 0.15 -21.42 12.43
N LEU A 814 1.45 -21.10 12.40
CA LEU A 814 2.43 -21.81 11.56
C LEU A 814 2.89 -23.16 12.15
N GLY A 815 2.47 -23.52 13.37
CA GLY A 815 2.87 -24.75 14.03
C GLY A 815 4.17 -24.65 14.81
N HIS A 816 4.56 -23.45 15.26
CA HIS A 816 5.82 -23.18 15.97
C HIS A 816 5.58 -22.71 17.42
N PRO A 817 5.12 -23.59 18.33
CA PRO A 817 4.74 -23.20 19.69
C PRO A 817 5.92 -22.76 20.55
N VAL A 818 7.14 -23.26 20.31
CA VAL A 818 8.34 -22.89 21.07
C VAL A 818 8.76 -21.45 20.76
N GLU A 819 8.76 -21.09 19.48
CA GLU A 819 9.06 -19.72 19.04
C GLU A 819 7.96 -18.74 19.47
N ALA A 820 6.68 -19.16 19.41
CA ALA A 820 5.56 -18.37 19.92
C ALA A 820 5.70 -18.08 21.43
N ASP A 821 6.10 -19.08 22.21
CA ASP A 821 6.32 -18.96 23.66
C ASP A 821 7.50 -18.02 23.99
N GLN A 822 8.58 -18.02 23.21
CA GLN A 822 9.67 -17.05 23.38
C GLN A 822 9.21 -15.59 23.16
N ILE A 823 8.29 -15.37 22.22
CA ILE A 823 7.70 -14.05 21.96
C ILE A 823 6.79 -13.65 23.13
N VAL A 824 5.98 -14.58 23.64
CA VAL A 824 5.11 -14.35 24.81
C VAL A 824 5.92 -13.99 26.05
N ARG A 825 7.04 -14.68 26.36
CA ARG A 825 7.92 -14.30 27.49
C ARG A 825 8.53 -12.90 27.35
N THR A 826 8.65 -12.40 26.12
CA THR A 826 9.09 -11.02 25.90
C THR A 826 7.94 -10.06 26.14
N ALA A 827 6.74 -10.38 25.65
CA ALA A 827 5.53 -9.61 25.93
C ALA A 827 5.17 -9.55 27.42
N GLU A 828 5.36 -10.65 28.17
CA GLU A 828 5.20 -10.71 29.63
C GLU A 828 6.11 -9.69 30.32
N ARG A 829 7.42 -9.70 30.01
CA ARG A 829 8.37 -8.75 30.61
C ARG A 829 8.05 -7.29 30.25
N ASP A 830 7.68 -7.04 29.00
CA ASP A 830 7.31 -5.70 28.53
C ASP A 830 5.99 -5.23 29.20
N LEU A 831 5.04 -6.14 29.44
CA LEU A 831 3.80 -5.85 30.17
C LEU A 831 4.04 -5.64 31.67
N ASP A 832 4.90 -6.43 32.31
CA ASP A 832 5.25 -6.25 33.73
C ASP A 832 5.89 -4.87 33.96
N ALA A 833 6.73 -4.41 33.03
CA ALA A 833 7.29 -3.07 33.06
C ALA A 833 6.20 -1.98 32.95
N LEU A 834 5.15 -2.20 32.13
CA LEU A 834 3.98 -1.32 32.04
C LEU A 834 3.10 -1.36 33.28
N LEU A 835 2.89 -2.53 33.89
CA LEU A 835 2.11 -2.67 35.13
C LEU A 835 2.80 -2.00 36.32
N ALA A 836 4.12 -1.85 36.26
CA ALA A 836 4.90 -1.11 37.25
C ALA A 836 4.85 0.42 37.06
N THR A 837 4.32 0.93 35.94
CA THR A 837 4.11 2.36 35.76
C THR A 837 2.75 2.78 36.32
N ASP A 838 2.60 4.08 36.53
CA ASP A 838 1.32 4.67 36.90
C ASP A 838 0.51 4.94 35.62
N GLU A 839 0.17 3.91 34.83
CA GLU A 839 -0.70 4.02 33.65
C GLU A 839 -2.17 3.75 34.03
N MET A 840 -3.11 3.83 33.08
CA MET A 840 -4.54 3.58 33.35
C MET A 840 -4.87 2.08 33.37
N PRO A 841 -5.47 1.52 34.44
CA PRO A 841 -5.85 0.11 34.51
C PRO A 841 -6.76 -0.34 33.35
N GLU A 842 -7.67 0.53 32.90
CA GLU A 842 -8.61 0.31 31.81
C GLU A 842 -7.92 0.09 30.47
N VAL A 843 -6.74 0.68 30.29
CA VAL A 843 -5.91 0.56 29.08
C VAL A 843 -5.03 -0.69 29.13
N LEU A 844 -4.57 -1.10 30.32
CA LEU A 844 -3.74 -2.29 30.48
C LEU A 844 -4.56 -3.59 30.48
N ALA A 845 -5.81 -3.57 30.94
CA ALA A 845 -6.67 -4.75 31.00
C ALA A 845 -6.85 -5.47 29.64
N PRO A 846 -7.01 -4.77 28.48
CA PRO A 846 -7.01 -5.41 27.16
C PRO A 846 -5.72 -6.15 26.81
N LEU A 847 -4.56 -5.71 27.30
CA LEU A 847 -3.28 -6.39 27.07
C LEU A 847 -3.20 -7.69 27.87
N VAL A 848 -3.61 -7.65 29.15
CA VAL A 848 -3.68 -8.83 30.02
C VAL A 848 -4.59 -9.90 29.39
N ALA A 849 -5.78 -9.52 28.92
CA ALA A 849 -6.71 -10.44 28.26
C ALA A 849 -6.10 -11.13 27.03
N ARG A 850 -5.38 -10.36 26.19
CA ARG A 850 -4.71 -10.89 24.99
C ARG A 850 -3.56 -11.81 25.34
N LEU A 851 -2.79 -11.48 26.38
CA LEU A 851 -1.68 -12.30 26.86
C LEU A 851 -2.18 -13.63 27.43
N CYS A 852 -3.18 -13.60 28.32
CA CYS A 852 -3.83 -14.81 28.84
C CYS A 852 -4.35 -15.70 27.70
N ARG A 853 -4.98 -15.10 26.69
CA ARG A 853 -5.46 -15.83 25.51
C ARG A 853 -4.33 -16.56 24.78
N VAL A 854 -3.26 -15.85 24.39
CA VAL A 854 -2.18 -16.48 23.60
C VAL A 854 -1.42 -17.51 24.42
N THR A 855 -1.17 -17.26 25.71
CA THR A 855 -0.54 -18.25 26.60
C THR A 855 -1.42 -19.50 26.74
N GLY A 856 -2.75 -19.32 26.81
CA GLY A 856 -3.72 -20.42 26.76
C GLY A 856 -3.62 -21.21 25.45
N GLU A 857 -3.65 -20.54 24.29
CA GLU A 857 -3.52 -21.16 22.97
C GLU A 857 -2.20 -21.98 22.84
N ILE A 858 -1.07 -21.44 23.34
CA ILE A 858 0.23 -22.14 23.35
C ILE A 858 0.21 -23.37 24.25
N ARG A 859 -0.35 -23.29 25.47
CA ARG A 859 -0.44 -24.44 26.38
C ARG A 859 -1.29 -25.56 25.80
N LEU A 860 -2.39 -25.22 25.13
CA LEU A 860 -3.20 -26.20 24.40
C LEU A 860 -2.40 -26.90 23.31
N ALA A 861 -1.61 -26.16 22.52
CA ALA A 861 -0.74 -26.73 21.49
C ALA A 861 0.38 -27.60 22.08
N ALA A 862 0.87 -27.28 23.28
CA ALA A 862 1.82 -28.09 24.04
C ALA A 862 1.21 -29.31 24.74
N GLY A 863 -0.12 -29.47 24.72
CA GLY A 863 -0.83 -30.60 25.33
C GLY A 863 -1.32 -30.39 26.77
N ASP A 864 -1.00 -29.25 27.42
CA ASP A 864 -1.55 -28.87 28.73
C ASP A 864 -2.99 -28.34 28.57
N ARG A 865 -3.93 -29.27 28.41
CA ARG A 865 -5.36 -28.94 28.24
C ARG A 865 -5.95 -28.22 29.44
N SER A 866 -5.59 -28.63 30.66
CA SER A 866 -6.09 -28.05 31.90
C SER A 866 -5.64 -26.60 32.10
N GLY A 867 -4.34 -26.35 31.99
CA GLY A 867 -3.76 -25.02 32.16
C GLY A 867 -4.14 -24.10 31.00
N GLY A 868 -4.15 -24.63 29.77
CA GLY A 868 -4.63 -23.89 28.59
C GLY A 868 -6.09 -23.47 28.73
N ARG A 869 -6.98 -24.37 29.17
CA ARG A 869 -8.39 -24.06 29.42
C ARG A 869 -8.58 -23.01 30.51
N GLN A 870 -7.84 -23.09 31.62
CA GLN A 870 -7.89 -22.08 32.68
C GLN A 870 -7.59 -20.68 32.14
N LEU A 871 -6.46 -20.53 31.44
CA LEU A 871 -6.03 -19.24 30.89
C LEU A 871 -7.01 -18.68 29.86
N LEU A 872 -7.67 -19.54 29.08
CA LEU A 872 -8.74 -19.10 28.18
C LEU A 872 -10.00 -18.65 28.94
N VAL A 873 -10.37 -19.28 30.05
CA VAL A 873 -11.47 -18.79 30.91
C VAL A 873 -11.13 -17.44 31.52
N ASP A 874 -9.88 -17.26 31.98
CA ASP A 874 -9.41 -15.98 32.52
C ASP A 874 -9.44 -14.89 31.44
N ALA A 875 -9.01 -15.20 30.22
CA ALA A 875 -9.10 -14.31 29.08
C ALA A 875 -10.55 -13.96 28.71
N ALA A 876 -11.46 -14.95 28.68
CA ALA A 876 -12.88 -14.72 28.41
C ALA A 876 -13.51 -13.78 29.45
N THR A 877 -13.19 -14.00 30.72
CA THR A 877 -13.64 -13.15 31.84
C THR A 877 -13.15 -11.72 31.67
N ALA A 878 -11.87 -11.56 31.33
CA ALA A 878 -11.28 -10.23 31.11
C ALA A 878 -11.90 -9.52 29.89
N PHE A 879 -12.09 -10.21 28.76
CA PHE A 879 -12.76 -9.63 27.59
C PHE A 879 -14.22 -9.24 27.86
N SER A 880 -14.95 -10.08 28.61
CA SER A 880 -16.34 -9.80 28.99
C SER A 880 -16.43 -8.56 29.88
N ALA A 881 -15.56 -8.43 30.89
CA ALA A 881 -15.53 -7.26 31.77
C ALA A 881 -15.25 -5.95 31.01
N GLN A 882 -14.59 -6.03 29.86
CA GLN A 882 -14.25 -4.89 28.99
C GLN A 882 -15.26 -4.67 27.87
N LYS A 883 -16.30 -5.51 27.76
CA LYS A 883 -17.23 -5.57 26.62
C LYS A 883 -16.53 -5.74 25.25
N ASP A 884 -15.35 -6.37 25.21
CA ASP A 884 -14.70 -6.77 23.95
C ASP A 884 -15.35 -8.05 23.43
N TRP A 885 -16.52 -7.89 22.82
CA TRP A 885 -17.32 -9.02 22.33
C TRP A 885 -16.62 -9.80 21.22
N ALA A 886 -15.78 -9.13 20.42
CA ALA A 886 -14.99 -9.80 19.38
C ALA A 886 -13.91 -10.70 19.99
N GLY A 887 -13.19 -10.20 21.00
CA GLY A 887 -12.22 -10.96 21.79
C GLY A 887 -12.87 -12.16 22.46
N LEU A 888 -14.00 -11.94 23.15
CA LEU A 888 -14.79 -12.96 23.83
C LEU A 888 -15.25 -14.07 22.87
N ARG A 889 -15.90 -13.72 21.75
CA ARG A 889 -16.32 -14.69 20.71
C ARG A 889 -15.16 -15.52 20.18
N GLY A 890 -13.97 -14.93 20.06
CA GLY A 890 -12.77 -15.65 19.64
C GLY A 890 -12.31 -16.69 20.66
N VAL A 891 -12.40 -16.38 21.95
CA VAL A 891 -12.00 -17.30 23.04
C VAL A 891 -13.04 -18.40 23.26
N LEU A 892 -14.34 -18.07 23.21
CA LEU A 892 -15.42 -19.05 23.40
C LEU A 892 -15.37 -20.17 22.34
N ARG A 893 -15.13 -19.83 21.07
CA ARG A 893 -14.92 -20.83 20.00
C ARG A 893 -13.76 -21.78 20.28
N LEU A 894 -12.69 -21.31 20.92
CA LEU A 894 -11.56 -22.15 21.31
C LEU A 894 -11.93 -23.06 22.49
N LEU A 895 -12.66 -22.54 23.48
CA LEU A 895 -13.15 -23.33 24.62
C LEU A 895 -14.11 -24.46 24.19
N GLU A 896 -14.96 -24.23 23.20
CA GLU A 896 -15.81 -25.25 22.58
C GLU A 896 -14.98 -26.38 21.94
N SER A 897 -13.85 -26.04 21.31
CA SER A 897 -12.99 -27.04 20.66
C SER A 897 -12.17 -27.91 21.65
N VAL A 898 -12.01 -27.45 22.89
CA VAL A 898 -11.18 -28.09 23.94
C VAL A 898 -12.03 -28.86 24.96
N THR A 899 -13.35 -28.63 24.99
CA THR A 899 -14.24 -29.37 25.89
C THR A 899 -14.39 -30.80 25.39
N PRO A 900 -14.06 -31.83 26.20
CA PRO A 900 -14.26 -33.21 25.78
C PRO A 900 -15.75 -33.46 25.60
N ALA A 901 -16.14 -34.10 24.49
CA ALA A 901 -17.42 -34.77 24.35
C ALA A 901 -17.43 -35.98 25.31
N GLY A 902 -17.54 -35.70 26.61
CA GLY A 902 -17.64 -36.70 27.67
C GLY A 902 -19.10 -37.15 27.81
N PRO A 903 -19.35 -38.45 28.03
CA PRO A 903 -20.70 -38.96 28.22
C PRO A 903 -21.32 -38.30 29.46
N VAL A 904 -22.56 -37.83 29.34
CA VAL A 904 -23.36 -37.37 30.47
C VAL A 904 -23.38 -38.48 31.52
N PRO A 905 -22.79 -38.28 32.72
CA PRO A 905 -22.89 -39.26 33.80
C PRO A 905 -24.28 -39.15 34.40
N GLY A 906 -25.18 -40.08 34.09
CA GLY A 906 -26.50 -40.11 34.75
C GLY A 906 -27.64 -40.85 34.07
N ALA A 907 -27.49 -41.34 32.83
CA ALA A 907 -28.53 -42.14 32.19
C ALA A 907 -28.13 -43.63 32.16
N ASN A 908 -28.33 -44.32 33.29
CA ASN A 908 -28.39 -45.77 33.30
C ASN A 908 -29.64 -46.22 32.53
N GLY A 909 -29.48 -46.62 31.28
CA GLY A 909 -30.56 -47.26 30.50
C GLY A 909 -30.28 -47.46 29.02
N GLY A 910 -29.57 -48.54 28.66
CA GLY A 910 -29.70 -49.26 27.38
C GLY A 910 -29.20 -48.59 26.08
N PRO A 911 -28.63 -49.36 25.13
CA PRO A 911 -28.01 -48.81 23.91
C PRO A 911 -29.07 -48.60 22.83
N ALA A 912 -29.32 -47.35 22.46
CA ALA A 912 -29.93 -47.02 21.16
C ALA A 912 -28.89 -46.27 20.33
N ALA A 913 -28.24 -47.01 19.44
CA ALA A 913 -27.42 -46.48 18.38
C ALA A 913 -28.24 -45.48 17.55
N ILE A 914 -27.78 -44.23 17.48
CA ILE A 914 -28.13 -43.36 16.35
C ILE A 914 -26.83 -43.05 15.62
N THR A 915 -26.63 -43.86 14.59
CA THR A 915 -25.76 -43.63 13.45
C THR A 915 -25.79 -42.17 13.00
N ALA A 916 -24.66 -41.48 13.09
CA ALA A 916 -24.44 -40.24 12.37
C ALA A 916 -24.42 -40.51 10.85
N PRO A 917 -25.25 -39.83 10.03
CA PRO A 917 -25.02 -39.80 8.60
C PRO A 917 -24.08 -38.65 8.24
N TRP A 918 -23.11 -39.02 7.44
CA TRP A 918 -22.05 -38.28 6.79
C TRP A 918 -22.55 -37.80 5.42
N TRP A 919 -22.64 -36.48 5.15
CA TRP A 919 -22.42 -35.92 3.79
C TRP A 919 -22.23 -34.38 3.80
N PRO A 920 -21.37 -33.82 2.91
CA PRO A 920 -21.05 -32.40 2.79
C PRO A 920 -21.79 -31.68 1.64
N ALA A 921 -22.05 -30.37 1.78
CA ALA A 921 -22.01 -29.41 0.66
C ALA A 921 -22.19 -27.96 1.13
N ARG A 922 -21.59 -27.08 0.33
CA ARG A 922 -21.48 -25.61 0.36
C ARG A 922 -22.77 -24.86 0.72
N GLU A 923 -22.56 -23.67 1.30
CA GLU A 923 -23.58 -22.62 1.55
C GLU A 923 -24.63 -22.95 2.62
N ALA A 924 -24.13 -23.12 3.85
CA ALA A 924 -24.87 -22.73 5.04
C ALA A 924 -23.84 -22.39 6.14
N MET A 925 -23.79 -21.13 6.57
CA MET A 925 -23.47 -20.89 7.98
C MET A 925 -24.46 -21.73 8.81
N PRO A 926 -24.10 -22.23 10.01
CA PRO A 926 -25.14 -22.59 10.94
C PRO A 926 -25.97 -21.33 11.18
N VAL A 927 -27.15 -21.27 10.55
CA VAL A 927 -28.21 -20.36 10.94
C VAL A 927 -28.47 -20.72 12.40
N LEU A 928 -28.18 -19.77 13.28
CA LEU A 928 -28.84 -19.69 14.57
C LEU A 928 -30.34 -19.61 14.27
N VAL A 929 -31.00 -20.76 14.27
CA VAL A 929 -32.46 -20.84 14.16
C VAL A 929 -33.02 -20.30 15.46
N ALA A 930 -33.40 -19.03 15.45
CA ALA A 930 -34.33 -18.47 16.41
C ALA A 930 -35.72 -19.03 16.07
N ALA A 931 -36.09 -20.12 16.73
CA ALA A 931 -37.46 -20.63 16.75
C ALA A 931 -37.91 -20.69 18.21
N GLY A 932 -38.82 -19.78 18.57
CA GLY A 932 -39.74 -19.87 19.72
C GLY A 932 -39.12 -20.19 21.09
N ALA A 933 -38.96 -19.14 21.90
CA ALA A 933 -38.73 -19.20 23.36
C ALA A 933 -37.50 -20.02 23.84
N GLY A 934 -36.32 -19.38 23.84
CA GLY A 934 -35.14 -19.84 24.59
C GLY A 934 -33.84 -19.10 24.21
N PRO A 935 -32.95 -18.78 25.16
CA PRO A 935 -31.80 -17.88 24.95
C PRO A 935 -30.67 -18.50 24.11
N LEU A 936 -29.80 -17.64 23.54
CA LEU A 936 -28.43 -17.96 23.14
C LEU A 936 -27.68 -18.54 24.35
N ALA A 937 -27.79 -19.84 24.57
CA ALA A 937 -27.08 -20.56 25.61
C ALA A 937 -25.76 -21.07 25.04
N LEU A 938 -24.66 -20.72 25.71
CA LEU A 938 -23.42 -21.49 25.64
C LEU A 938 -23.77 -22.98 25.84
N ALA A 939 -23.08 -23.87 25.14
CA ALA A 939 -23.29 -25.32 25.32
C ALA A 939 -23.30 -25.65 26.82
N PRO A 940 -24.23 -26.48 27.34
CA PRO A 940 -24.40 -26.70 28.79
C PRO A 940 -23.10 -27.00 29.53
N ALA A 941 -22.20 -27.79 28.91
CA ALA A 941 -20.87 -28.09 29.44
C ALA A 941 -19.95 -26.86 29.64
N VAL A 942 -20.07 -25.83 28.79
CA VAL A 942 -19.34 -24.56 28.89
C VAL A 942 -19.97 -23.68 29.96
N THR A 943 -21.30 -23.63 30.01
CA THR A 943 -22.11 -22.87 30.99
C THR A 943 -21.91 -23.39 32.42
N ASP A 944 -21.91 -24.71 32.62
CA ASP A 944 -21.70 -25.35 33.93
C ASP A 944 -20.28 -25.13 34.45
N THR A 945 -19.30 -25.14 33.55
CA THR A 945 -17.89 -24.86 33.91
C THR A 945 -17.69 -23.38 34.27
N LEU A 946 -18.30 -22.46 33.53
CA LEU A 946 -18.24 -21.03 33.82
C LEU A 946 -19.01 -20.69 35.10
N ALA A 947 -20.17 -21.32 35.36
CA ALA A 947 -20.94 -21.11 36.57
C ALA A 947 -20.23 -21.63 37.82
N ALA A 948 -19.49 -22.74 37.71
CA ALA A 948 -18.69 -23.31 38.81
C ALA A 948 -17.47 -22.45 39.21
N ARG A 949 -17.00 -21.54 38.34
CA ARG A 949 -15.77 -20.74 38.56
C ARG A 949 -16.00 -19.24 38.69
N LEU A 950 -16.96 -18.70 37.94
CA LEU A 950 -17.31 -17.28 37.93
C LEU A 950 -18.48 -16.98 38.86
N GLY A 951 -19.14 -18.02 39.39
CA GLY A 951 -20.40 -17.92 40.09
C GLY A 951 -21.56 -17.83 39.09
N SER A 952 -22.65 -18.54 39.40
CA SER A 952 -23.87 -18.55 38.58
C SER A 952 -24.39 -17.14 38.33
N GLN A 953 -24.23 -16.21 39.27
CA GLN A 953 -24.61 -14.81 39.13
C GLN A 953 -23.81 -14.04 38.07
N VAL A 954 -22.52 -14.34 37.85
CA VAL A 954 -21.73 -13.65 36.80
C VAL A 954 -22.08 -14.19 35.43
N VAL A 955 -22.30 -15.50 35.31
CA VAL A 955 -22.80 -16.11 34.07
C VAL A 955 -24.20 -15.61 33.75
N GLN A 956 -25.07 -15.51 34.75
CA GLN A 956 -26.41 -14.92 34.61
C GLN A 956 -26.30 -13.45 34.24
N ARG A 957 -25.42 -12.67 34.87
CA ARG A 957 -25.20 -11.24 34.57
C ARG A 957 -24.63 -11.01 33.18
N VAL A 958 -23.70 -11.84 32.70
CA VAL A 958 -23.18 -11.78 31.32
C VAL A 958 -24.27 -12.17 30.34
N GLN A 959 -25.08 -13.18 30.64
CA GLN A 959 -26.24 -13.53 29.82
C GLN A 959 -27.32 -12.44 29.85
N ASP A 960 -27.55 -11.80 31.00
CA ASP A 960 -28.53 -10.74 31.21
C ASP A 960 -28.06 -9.42 30.61
N GLU A 961 -26.76 -9.11 30.62
CA GLU A 961 -26.15 -7.96 29.94
C GLU A 961 -26.07 -8.19 28.44
N LEU A 962 -25.81 -9.41 27.95
CA LEU A 962 -25.99 -9.77 26.53
C LEU A 962 -27.46 -9.63 26.12
N ARG A 963 -28.39 -10.12 26.93
CA ARG A 963 -29.85 -9.97 26.71
C ARG A 963 -30.28 -8.51 26.78
N GLN A 964 -29.75 -7.72 27.71
CA GLN A 964 -30.08 -6.31 27.90
C GLN A 964 -29.43 -5.42 26.86
N ASP A 965 -28.18 -5.66 26.45
CA ASP A 965 -27.53 -4.90 25.37
C ASP A 965 -28.20 -5.25 24.02
N LEU A 966 -28.67 -6.49 23.80
CA LEU A 966 -29.52 -6.87 22.66
C LEU A 966 -30.97 -6.33 22.75
N ALA A 967 -31.49 -6.11 23.95
CA ALA A 967 -32.83 -5.53 24.18
C ALA A 967 -32.82 -3.99 24.27
N ARG A 968 -31.66 -3.37 24.51
CA ARG A 968 -31.39 -1.92 24.49
C ARG A 968 -31.08 -1.41 23.09
N GLU A 969 -30.89 -2.30 22.12
CA GLU A 969 -31.11 -1.98 20.72
C GLU A 969 -32.60 -1.65 20.53
N GLU A 970 -33.04 -0.47 20.98
CA GLU A 970 -34.23 0.16 20.41
C GLU A 970 -34.06 0.13 18.88
N PRO A 971 -35.13 -0.21 18.14
CA PRO A 971 -35.04 -0.30 16.70
C PRO A 971 -34.66 1.07 16.17
N VAL A 972 -33.41 1.21 15.72
CA VAL A 972 -33.08 2.22 14.73
C VAL A 972 -34.06 1.96 13.59
N VAL A 973 -34.99 2.89 13.37
CA VAL A 973 -35.90 2.90 12.24
C VAL A 973 -35.04 3.03 10.98
N PHE A 974 -34.51 1.92 10.51
CA PHE A 974 -33.89 1.78 9.21
C PHE A 974 -35.02 1.70 8.18
N ARG A 975 -35.23 2.79 7.45
CA ARG A 975 -35.95 2.76 6.17
C ARG A 975 -35.09 2.00 5.16
N GLY A 976 -35.11 0.68 5.22
CA GLY A 976 -34.48 -0.19 4.24
C GLY A 976 -35.40 -0.41 3.05
N ALA A 977 -35.07 0.19 1.91
CA ALA A 977 -35.59 -0.26 0.63
C ALA A 977 -34.90 -1.59 0.26
N LEU A 978 -35.64 -2.71 0.32
CA LEU A 978 -35.26 -3.95 -0.36
C LEU A 978 -35.46 -3.75 -1.87
N GLY A 979 -34.47 -3.18 -2.54
CA GLY A 979 -34.36 -3.19 -3.99
C GLY A 979 -33.78 -4.53 -4.45
N ALA A 980 -34.59 -5.59 -4.50
CA ALA A 980 -34.25 -6.76 -5.30
C ALA A 980 -34.54 -6.42 -6.77
N GLY A 981 -33.48 -6.27 -7.57
CA GLY A 981 -33.59 -6.38 -9.02
C GLY A 981 -33.97 -7.81 -9.37
N LEU A 982 -35.24 -8.05 -9.65
CA LEU A 982 -35.70 -9.19 -10.44
C LEU A 982 -35.65 -8.75 -11.91
N ASP A 983 -34.48 -8.83 -12.53
CA ASP A 983 -34.42 -8.92 -13.99
C ASP A 983 -34.74 -10.36 -14.39
N GLY A 984 -35.66 -10.47 -15.34
CA GLY A 984 -36.45 -11.67 -15.61
C GLY A 984 -35.65 -12.95 -15.87
N ALA A 985 -36.08 -14.02 -15.20
CA ALA A 985 -36.00 -15.38 -15.69
C ALA A 985 -37.18 -16.16 -15.08
N GLU A 986 -37.88 -16.91 -15.94
CA GLU A 986 -39.08 -17.68 -15.66
C GLU A 986 -38.96 -18.57 -14.42
N LEU A 987 -40.01 -18.57 -13.59
CA LEU A 987 -40.23 -19.55 -12.53
C LEU A 987 -40.41 -20.94 -13.15
N ALA A 988 -39.31 -21.68 -13.28
CA ALA A 988 -39.36 -23.12 -13.48
C ALA A 988 -39.56 -23.80 -12.12
N GLU A 989 -40.66 -24.55 -12.01
CA GLU A 989 -41.07 -25.36 -10.88
C GLU A 989 -39.92 -26.26 -10.38
N GLY A 990 -39.45 -26.01 -9.16
CA GLY A 990 -38.48 -26.85 -8.47
C GLY A 990 -38.71 -26.73 -6.98
N HIS A 991 -39.31 -27.78 -6.40
CA HIS A 991 -39.72 -27.85 -4.99
C HIS A 991 -38.51 -27.68 -4.05
N GLY A 992 -38.31 -26.48 -3.51
CA GLY A 992 -37.43 -26.21 -2.38
C GLY A 992 -38.27 -26.25 -1.09
N ALA A 993 -38.00 -27.23 -0.23
CA ALA A 993 -38.73 -27.42 1.01
C ALA A 993 -38.60 -26.20 1.94
N ALA A 994 -39.72 -25.56 2.25
CA ALA A 994 -39.83 -24.57 3.32
C ALA A 994 -39.67 -25.22 4.71
N PRO A 995 -39.22 -24.47 5.73
CA PRO A 995 -38.99 -24.99 7.07
C PRO A 995 -40.31 -25.46 7.71
N VAL A 996 -40.41 -26.75 8.03
CA VAL A 996 -41.52 -27.32 8.81
C VAL A 996 -41.29 -27.06 10.30
N TRP A 997 -42.19 -26.31 10.93
CA TRP A 997 -42.15 -26.00 12.36
C TRP A 997 -42.84 -27.14 13.15
N ARG A 998 -42.28 -27.57 14.29
CA ARG A 998 -42.93 -28.54 15.20
C ARG A 998 -43.11 -27.91 16.57
N VAL A 999 -44.33 -27.95 17.10
CA VAL A 999 -44.69 -27.39 18.42
C VAL A 999 -44.82 -28.52 19.45
N PRO A 1000 -44.27 -28.40 20.68
CA PRO A 1000 -44.46 -29.39 21.74
C PRO A 1000 -45.90 -29.39 22.29
N VAL A 1001 -46.35 -30.57 22.74
CA VAL A 1001 -47.75 -30.88 23.10
C VAL A 1001 -48.17 -30.23 24.43
N GLY A 1002 -49.34 -29.57 24.44
CA GLY A 1002 -50.10 -29.27 25.66
C GLY A 1002 -50.29 -27.80 26.05
N GLU A 1003 -49.77 -26.84 25.28
CA GLU A 1003 -49.89 -25.41 25.60
C GLU A 1003 -50.58 -24.60 24.49
N THR A 1004 -51.24 -23.51 24.88
CA THR A 1004 -51.83 -22.51 23.99
C THR A 1004 -50.72 -21.89 23.14
N CYS A 1005 -50.83 -21.98 21.82
CA CYS A 1005 -49.77 -21.51 20.93
C CYS A 1005 -50.13 -20.12 20.38
N GLU A 1006 -49.44 -19.08 20.82
CA GLU A 1006 -49.46 -17.75 20.18
C GLU A 1006 -48.34 -17.71 19.13
N LEU A 1007 -48.71 -17.56 17.86
CA LEU A 1007 -47.76 -17.45 16.75
C LEU A 1007 -47.85 -16.06 16.15
N THR A 1008 -46.77 -15.27 16.26
CA THR A 1008 -46.70 -13.94 15.65
C THR A 1008 -45.84 -14.00 14.40
N VAL A 1009 -46.44 -13.81 13.22
CA VAL A 1009 -45.75 -13.83 11.93
C VAL A 1009 -45.63 -12.40 11.41
N LEU A 1010 -44.39 -11.94 11.19
CA LEU A 1010 -44.11 -10.61 10.70
C LEU A 1010 -43.89 -10.67 9.19
N VAL A 1011 -44.81 -10.11 8.41
CA VAL A 1011 -44.78 -10.17 6.94
C VAL A 1011 -44.33 -8.80 6.42
N ALA A 1012 -43.05 -8.70 6.06
CA ALA A 1012 -42.50 -7.51 5.40
C ALA A 1012 -42.60 -7.68 3.87
N THR A 1013 -43.78 -7.43 3.28
CA THR A 1013 -43.91 -7.37 1.82
C THR A 1013 -43.71 -5.94 1.36
N GLY A 1014 -42.70 -5.70 0.51
CA GLY A 1014 -42.58 -4.44 -0.23
C GLY A 1014 -43.69 -4.33 -1.26
N TRP A 1015 -44.69 -3.48 -1.01
CA TRP A 1015 -45.68 -3.15 -2.02
C TRP A 1015 -45.05 -2.19 -3.05
N ARG A 1016 -45.04 -2.57 -4.33
CA ARG A 1016 -45.00 -1.61 -5.42
C ARG A 1016 -46.38 -1.58 -6.04
N ALA A 1017 -47.13 -0.51 -5.78
CA ALA A 1017 -48.29 -0.19 -6.59
C ALA A 1017 -47.78 0.14 -8.01
N TYR A 1018 -48.03 -0.74 -8.97
CA TYR A 1018 -47.94 -0.34 -10.37
C TYR A 1018 -49.06 0.67 -10.62
N ALA A 1019 -48.70 1.89 -11.02
CA ALA A 1019 -49.64 2.83 -11.61
C ALA A 1019 -50.03 2.28 -12.99
N GLY A 1020 -50.97 1.32 -13.02
CA GLY A 1020 -51.71 0.96 -14.21
C GLY A 1020 -52.67 2.09 -14.57
N GLU A 1021 -52.89 2.31 -15.86
CA GLU A 1021 -53.72 3.38 -16.42
C GLU A 1021 -55.10 3.51 -15.75
N PRO A 1022 -55.71 4.72 -15.75
CA PRO A 1022 -56.99 4.96 -15.09
C PRO A 1022 -58.10 4.10 -15.72
N GLY A 1023 -58.52 3.05 -15.01
CA GLY A 1023 -59.59 2.14 -15.43
C GLY A 1023 -59.29 0.65 -15.29
N GLY A 1024 -58.06 0.25 -14.99
CA GLY A 1024 -57.73 -1.15 -14.71
C GLY A 1024 -58.08 -1.57 -13.28
N ARG A 1025 -58.75 -2.72 -13.11
CA ARG A 1025 -58.91 -3.36 -11.78
C ARG A 1025 -57.50 -3.64 -11.21
N PRO A 1026 -57.24 -3.35 -9.91
CA PRO A 1026 -55.96 -3.69 -9.31
C PRO A 1026 -55.82 -5.22 -9.25
N ASP A 1027 -54.77 -5.76 -9.89
CA ASP A 1027 -54.39 -7.16 -9.74
C ASP A 1027 -53.93 -7.37 -8.28
N LEU A 1028 -54.74 -8.12 -7.53
CA LEU A 1028 -54.44 -8.56 -6.18
C LEU A 1028 -53.27 -9.56 -6.24
N VAL A 1029 -52.09 -9.14 -5.77
CA VAL A 1029 -50.99 -10.05 -5.49
C VAL A 1029 -51.36 -10.84 -4.24
N GLY A 1030 -51.88 -12.05 -4.44
CA GLY A 1030 -52.28 -12.96 -3.36
C GLY A 1030 -51.06 -13.42 -2.55
N VAL A 1031 -51.13 -13.21 -1.23
CA VAL A 1031 -50.16 -13.76 -0.28
C VAL A 1031 -50.57 -15.22 0.02
N GLN A 1032 -49.96 -16.19 -0.67
CA GLN A 1032 -50.10 -17.61 -0.35
C GLN A 1032 -49.26 -17.98 0.90
N VAL A 1033 -49.75 -17.65 2.09
CA VAL A 1033 -49.15 -18.10 3.37
C VAL A 1033 -49.76 -19.43 3.86
N TRP A 1034 -50.85 -19.88 3.23
CA TRP A 1034 -51.75 -20.84 3.84
C TRP A 1034 -51.32 -22.32 3.77
N ARG A 1035 -50.62 -22.74 2.70
CA ARG A 1035 -50.27 -24.17 2.51
C ARG A 1035 -49.19 -24.69 3.45
N GLU A 1036 -48.33 -23.83 4.00
CA GLU A 1036 -47.15 -24.26 4.77
C GLU A 1036 -47.35 -24.20 6.28
N VAL A 1037 -48.21 -23.29 6.78
CA VAL A 1037 -48.51 -23.15 8.21
C VAL A 1037 -49.39 -24.31 8.71
N VAL A 1038 -50.34 -24.79 7.90
CA VAL A 1038 -51.26 -25.87 8.30
C VAL A 1038 -50.56 -27.23 8.37
N ALA A 1039 -49.51 -27.46 7.57
CA ALA A 1039 -48.71 -28.69 7.65
C ALA A 1039 -47.92 -28.81 8.97
N ALA A 1040 -47.69 -27.71 9.69
CA ALA A 1040 -47.00 -27.67 10.99
C ALA A 1040 -47.93 -28.02 12.17
N VAL A 1041 -49.25 -27.88 12.01
CA VAL A 1041 -50.26 -28.13 13.07
C VAL A 1041 -50.77 -29.57 12.97
N GLY A 1042 -49.84 -30.53 13.08
CA GLY A 1042 -50.16 -31.98 13.15
C GLY A 1042 -50.25 -32.53 14.59
N THR A 1043 -50.25 -31.65 15.61
CA THR A 1043 -50.15 -32.03 17.02
C THR A 1043 -51.19 -31.28 17.87
N PRO A 1044 -51.73 -31.90 18.94
CA PRO A 1044 -52.97 -31.46 19.57
C PRO A 1044 -52.74 -30.22 20.44
N ALA A 1045 -52.91 -29.03 19.85
CA ALA A 1045 -53.09 -27.79 20.58
C ALA A 1045 -54.57 -27.41 20.54
N SER A 1046 -55.21 -27.23 21.70
CA SER A 1046 -56.64 -26.96 21.81
C SER A 1046 -57.05 -25.54 21.41
N HIS A 1047 -56.10 -24.61 21.30
CA HIS A 1047 -56.29 -23.23 20.87
C HIS A 1047 -55.01 -22.71 20.19
N VAL A 1048 -55.16 -22.06 19.04
CA VAL A 1048 -54.06 -21.39 18.32
C VAL A 1048 -54.47 -19.94 18.08
N ASP A 1049 -53.65 -18.99 18.53
CA ASP A 1049 -53.84 -17.55 18.29
C ASP A 1049 -52.73 -17.07 17.34
N LEU A 1050 -53.07 -16.85 16.07
CA LEU A 1050 -52.14 -16.43 15.02
C LEU A 1050 -52.22 -14.91 14.85
N THR A 1051 -51.16 -14.18 15.17
CA THR A 1051 -51.08 -12.73 14.97
C THR A 1051 -50.19 -12.41 13.77
N VAL A 1052 -50.75 -11.85 12.70
CA VAL A 1052 -49.98 -11.44 11.53
C VAL A 1052 -49.76 -9.94 11.60
N LEU A 1053 -48.49 -9.54 11.76
CA LEU A 1053 -48.07 -8.14 11.77
C LEU A 1053 -47.67 -7.72 10.35
N VAL A 1054 -48.37 -6.74 9.81
CA VAL A 1054 -48.09 -6.16 8.49
C VAL A 1054 -47.64 -4.72 8.68
N ASP A 1055 -46.34 -4.45 8.50
CA ASP A 1055 -45.84 -3.09 8.38
C ASP A 1055 -46.01 -2.64 6.94
N ALA A 1056 -47.10 -1.94 6.67
CA ALA A 1056 -47.39 -1.37 5.37
C ALA A 1056 -47.03 0.11 5.40
N PRO A 1057 -45.84 0.53 4.92
CA PRO A 1057 -45.44 1.93 4.93
C PRO A 1057 -46.32 2.86 4.08
N PHE A 1058 -47.33 2.32 3.37
CA PHE A 1058 -48.22 3.04 2.46
C PHE A 1058 -49.71 2.66 2.59
N VAL A 1059 -50.13 1.97 3.67
CA VAL A 1059 -51.57 1.76 3.92
C VAL A 1059 -52.07 2.90 4.78
N GLU A 1060 -52.88 3.75 4.16
CA GLU A 1060 -53.54 4.88 4.80
C GLU A 1060 -54.98 4.49 5.14
N VAL A 1061 -55.44 4.77 6.37
CA VAL A 1061 -56.73 4.27 6.90
C VAL A 1061 -57.60 5.46 7.35
N ALA A 1062 -58.91 5.42 7.06
CA ALA A 1062 -59.86 6.46 7.49
C ALA A 1062 -61.17 5.87 8.04
N GLU A 1063 -61.42 6.07 9.34
CA GLU A 1063 -62.63 6.70 9.93
C GLU A 1063 -62.55 6.71 11.48
N PRO A 1064 -63.15 7.70 12.19
CA PRO A 1064 -63.02 7.86 13.64
C PRO A 1064 -63.89 6.89 14.47
N GLU A 1065 -64.80 6.14 13.85
CA GLU A 1065 -65.73 5.28 14.59
C GLU A 1065 -65.17 3.87 14.84
N LEU A 1066 -64.13 3.46 14.10
CA LEU A 1066 -63.39 2.20 14.32
C LEU A 1066 -62.12 2.36 15.18
N THR A 1067 -61.74 3.58 15.56
CA THR A 1067 -60.54 3.86 16.37
C THR A 1067 -60.81 3.91 17.88
N ALA A 1068 -62.05 3.67 18.32
CA ALA A 1068 -62.38 3.55 19.74
C ALA A 1068 -61.77 2.28 20.33
N GLY A 1069 -60.53 2.40 20.83
CA GLY A 1069 -59.79 1.34 21.54
C GLY A 1069 -58.43 0.96 20.94
N CYS A 1070 -57.98 1.60 19.84
CA CYS A 1070 -56.68 1.32 19.24
C CYS A 1070 -55.58 2.23 19.81
N PRO A 1071 -54.42 1.71 20.28
CA PRO A 1071 -53.33 2.54 20.78
C PRO A 1071 -52.69 3.34 19.64
N VAL A 1072 -52.45 4.63 19.90
CA VAL A 1072 -51.71 5.52 19.01
C VAL A 1072 -50.34 5.79 19.65
N GLU A 1073 -49.28 5.29 19.03
CA GLU A 1073 -47.88 5.58 19.40
C GLU A 1073 -47.19 6.19 18.17
N ASP A 1074 -46.44 7.28 18.38
CA ASP A 1074 -45.66 8.00 17.35
C ASP A 1074 -46.41 8.39 16.06
N GLY A 1075 -47.71 8.72 16.18
CA GLY A 1075 -48.53 9.18 15.06
C GLY A 1075 -48.90 8.09 14.04
N ARG A 1076 -48.80 6.81 14.44
CA ARG A 1076 -49.31 5.65 13.71
C ARG A 1076 -50.53 5.07 14.43
N ILE A 1077 -51.53 4.65 13.68
CA ILE A 1077 -52.71 3.94 14.22
C ILE A 1077 -52.51 2.44 13.99
N TRP A 1078 -52.66 1.66 15.06
CA TRP A 1078 -52.57 0.21 15.02
C TRP A 1078 -53.98 -0.40 14.96
N HIS A 1079 -54.36 -0.95 13.81
CA HIS A 1079 -55.64 -1.65 13.67
C HIS A 1079 -55.47 -3.14 13.89
N ARG A 1080 -56.25 -3.71 14.82
CA ARG A 1080 -56.34 -5.15 15.04
C ARG A 1080 -57.72 -5.66 14.60
N THR A 1081 -57.74 -6.57 13.62
CA THR A 1081 -58.96 -7.30 13.23
C THR A 1081 -58.74 -8.77 13.53
N SER A 1082 -59.65 -9.38 14.28
CA SER A 1082 -59.56 -10.79 14.66
C SER A 1082 -60.72 -11.61 14.09
N VAL A 1083 -60.43 -12.73 13.44
CA VAL A 1083 -61.41 -13.72 12.98
C VAL A 1083 -61.24 -15.00 13.80
N ARG A 1084 -62.34 -15.61 14.23
CA ARG A 1084 -62.31 -16.97 14.79
C ARG A 1084 -62.77 -17.96 13.74
N ALA A 1085 -62.03 -19.04 13.59
CA ALA A 1085 -62.36 -20.19 12.77
C ALA A 1085 -62.17 -21.45 13.62
N THR A 1086 -62.78 -22.55 13.18
CA THR A 1086 -62.54 -23.86 13.78
C THR A 1086 -61.83 -24.69 12.74
N THR A 1087 -60.75 -25.38 13.11
CA THR A 1087 -60.00 -26.24 12.16
C THR A 1087 -60.72 -27.58 11.94
N PRO A 1088 -60.32 -28.38 10.92
CA PRO A 1088 -60.93 -29.69 10.65
C PRO A 1088 -60.80 -30.69 11.80
N GLY A 1089 -59.85 -30.45 12.72
CA GLY A 1089 -59.64 -31.19 13.95
C GLY A 1089 -60.49 -30.75 15.15
N GLY A 1090 -61.38 -29.75 14.98
CA GLY A 1090 -62.25 -29.22 16.04
C GLY A 1090 -61.58 -28.22 16.98
N HIS A 1091 -60.47 -27.58 16.57
CA HIS A 1091 -59.72 -26.63 17.41
C HIS A 1091 -60.13 -25.18 17.13
N ASP A 1092 -60.26 -24.37 18.18
CA ASP A 1092 -60.61 -22.95 18.06
C ASP A 1092 -59.35 -22.16 17.64
N LEU A 1093 -59.40 -21.58 16.44
CA LEU A 1093 -58.34 -20.80 15.82
C LEU A 1093 -58.76 -19.34 15.82
N ARG A 1094 -57.99 -18.47 16.48
CA ARG A 1094 -58.18 -17.02 16.36
C ARG A 1094 -57.03 -16.45 15.55
N ILE A 1095 -57.37 -15.72 14.48
CA ILE A 1095 -56.40 -15.05 13.62
C ILE A 1095 -56.58 -13.56 13.82
N SER A 1096 -55.55 -12.88 14.32
CA SER A 1096 -55.51 -11.45 14.52
C SER A 1096 -54.58 -10.80 13.49
N LEU A 1097 -55.09 -9.97 12.59
CA LEU A 1097 -54.25 -9.13 11.74
C LEU A 1097 -54.01 -7.81 12.45
N VAL A 1098 -52.74 -7.40 12.58
CA VAL A 1098 -52.36 -6.12 13.18
C VAL A 1098 -51.57 -5.30 12.15
N ALA A 1099 -52.12 -4.16 11.74
CA ALA A 1099 -51.53 -3.27 10.72
C ALA A 1099 -51.28 -1.86 11.26
N SER A 1100 -50.21 -1.19 10.79
CA SER A 1100 -49.89 0.20 11.17
C SER A 1100 -49.90 1.15 9.96
N GLY A 1101 -50.53 2.34 10.07
CA GLY A 1101 -50.68 3.31 8.96
C GLY A 1101 -50.91 4.78 9.38
N ARG A 1102 -50.84 5.74 8.44
CA ARG A 1102 -51.17 7.19 8.60
C ARG A 1102 -52.54 7.54 7.99
N LEU A 1103 -53.21 8.60 8.46
CA LEU A 1103 -54.62 8.91 8.13
C LEU A 1103 -54.79 9.65 6.79
N VAL A 1104 -55.59 9.10 5.86
CA VAL A 1104 -56.51 9.75 4.86
C VAL A 1104 -56.94 8.73 3.76
N GLN A 1105 -58.25 8.43 3.69
CA GLN A 1105 -59.03 7.60 2.72
C GLN A 1105 -58.91 6.06 2.74
N SER A 1106 -59.98 5.37 2.29
CA SER A 1106 -60.33 3.96 2.62
C SER A 1106 -59.98 2.89 1.56
N LEU A 1107 -59.44 1.74 1.98
CA LEU A 1107 -59.44 0.47 1.22
C LEU A 1107 -60.08 -0.65 2.06
N PRO A 1108 -61.09 -1.38 1.55
CA PRO A 1108 -61.64 -2.53 2.25
C PRO A 1108 -60.65 -3.71 2.23
N ILE A 1109 -60.43 -4.33 3.39
CA ILE A 1109 -59.69 -5.60 3.51
C ILE A 1109 -60.74 -6.72 3.58
N GLU A 1110 -60.88 -7.50 2.50
CA GLU A 1110 -61.69 -8.72 2.49
C GLU A 1110 -60.79 -9.95 2.73
N LEU A 1111 -61.11 -10.75 3.75
CA LEU A 1111 -60.55 -12.08 3.95
C LEU A 1111 -61.40 -13.07 3.14
N MET A 1112 -60.88 -13.52 2.00
CA MET A 1112 -61.52 -14.50 1.14
C MET A 1112 -60.93 -15.89 1.44
N ALA A 1113 -61.78 -16.85 1.80
CA ALA A 1113 -61.40 -18.26 1.82
C ALA A 1113 -61.55 -18.82 0.40
N GLU A 1114 -60.44 -19.19 -0.25
CA GLU A 1114 -60.50 -19.89 -1.53
C GLU A 1114 -60.75 -21.39 -1.32
N ASP A 1115 -61.92 -21.81 -1.80
CA ASP A 1115 -62.40 -23.18 -2.07
C ASP A 1115 -62.88 -24.07 -0.88
N PRO A 1116 -64.18 -24.45 -0.78
CA PRO A 1116 -64.76 -25.25 0.31
C PRO A 1116 -64.49 -26.77 0.23
N GLY A 1117 -63.43 -27.18 -0.46
CA GLY A 1117 -63.26 -28.56 -0.94
C GLY A 1117 -62.87 -29.61 0.10
N GLU A 1118 -62.25 -29.23 1.23
CA GLU A 1118 -61.84 -30.19 2.27
C GLU A 1118 -62.08 -29.61 3.68
N GLY A 1119 -63.36 -29.47 4.02
CA GLY A 1119 -63.90 -29.75 5.36
C GLY A 1119 -63.29 -29.07 6.59
N ALA A 1120 -63.20 -27.74 6.53
CA ALA A 1120 -63.29 -26.71 7.60
C ALA A 1120 -62.60 -26.92 8.94
#